data_AF-A0A7Y5SUA9-F1
#
_entry.id   AF-A0A7Y5SUA9-F1
#
_cell.length_a   1.000
_cell.length_b   1.000
_cell.length_c   1.000
_cell.angle_alpha   90.00
_cell.angle_beta   90.00
_cell.angle_gamma   90.00
#
_symmetry.space_group_name_H-M   'P 1'
#
loop_
_entity.id
_entity.type
_entity.pdbx_description
1 polymer ?
#
loop_
_entity_poly.entity_id
_entity_poly.type
_entity_poly.pdbx_seq_one_letter_code
_entity_poly.pdbx_strand_id
1 'polypeptide(L)'
;MLKIFRKNKKWLLVVGGTFLLIVFLVQGTLSQWQPDPGDQVVATMGLGDEPVTLSNYERADYEYQALRDALPRVMIAQTGIASRDHWFLLVHEARRAGFVANARDGEDWLPEVTRAETMLQLQADPMAAQRLMQQLGGFDQVVMLLEGEIQKARQKARLTSEQFNEALAKLRGVRRMIMAYETASRYSDRRAIIDAKHLVDSAFIDAVVIPASVAAGQAPEPTPEQLAAQFEKYKDVAPGQGEHGFGYQLPARVKLEWLMIDRASLAAAVKLDPVNVYRHWQSNRDLYQGEFTAEQKRVEASLREREADVLMADIDRMLKGKVRTATRKLTADGSYKVLPADWDAQRPRLVDLAGSIVEMAAQSGLEVAAPIVSMRTDAFVPLAEVSAIPGLGESTFQAGTLRGTVSQLIGACKELSPTPGIDAQVGIPLTSATIQDRAGNRYVVHIVEAAQAGAPETIDAVREAVARDCRLLWAYDQIKAQADALALKAVTDGLAAIASEFATPGEGGVPAPLEIVRQRQLTRTRSDPRTPALDSQSLRDAVLSRVASLDPRFTPSPDNAVLRSFAVATPETLSVVVAQIVAQRQMSKENVRMLDQQTLLTLRHDEYERAVPEPSGPFSEASLRQRLNFKMRENKRPTDTDPDAAPVG
;
A
#
# COMPACT_ATOMS: atom_id res chain seq x y z
N MET A 1 -22.68 54.15 -55.22
CA MET A 1 -23.15 52.83 -54.73
C MET A 1 -24.37 52.87 -53.77
N LEU A 2 -25.02 54.03 -53.51
CA LEU A 2 -26.15 54.12 -52.55
C LEU A 2 -27.58 54.07 -53.17
N LYS A 3 -27.71 54.04 -54.51
CA LYS A 3 -29.03 53.94 -55.18
C LYS A 3 -29.54 52.51 -55.36
N ILE A 4 -28.66 51.52 -55.50
CA ILE A 4 -29.01 50.10 -55.66
C ILE A 4 -29.58 49.53 -54.34
N PHE A 5 -28.99 49.90 -53.20
CA PHE A 5 -29.47 49.48 -51.88
C PHE A 5 -30.86 50.04 -51.51
N ARG A 6 -31.25 51.24 -51.99
CA ARG A 6 -32.60 51.78 -51.75
C ARG A 6 -33.67 51.11 -52.60
N LYS A 7 -33.35 50.72 -53.84
CA LYS A 7 -34.34 50.12 -54.77
C LYS A 7 -34.70 48.68 -54.40
N ASN A 8 -33.76 47.94 -53.79
CA ASN A 8 -33.94 46.52 -53.45
C ASN A 8 -34.08 46.25 -51.94
N LYS A 9 -34.39 47.27 -51.12
CA LYS A 9 -34.46 47.16 -49.64
C LYS A 9 -35.37 46.03 -49.15
N LYS A 10 -36.51 45.78 -49.81
CA LYS A 10 -37.43 44.69 -49.45
C LYS A 10 -36.84 43.32 -49.77
N TRP A 11 -36.20 43.17 -50.93
CA TRP A 11 -35.60 41.91 -51.36
C TRP A 11 -34.37 41.55 -50.52
N LEU A 12 -33.56 42.54 -50.15
CA LEU A 12 -32.37 42.32 -49.32
C LEU A 12 -32.73 42.00 -47.86
N LEU A 13 -33.87 42.51 -47.36
CA LEU A 13 -34.39 42.18 -46.04
C LEU A 13 -35.04 40.79 -46.00
N VAL A 14 -35.74 40.39 -47.07
CA VAL A 14 -36.26 39.02 -47.21
C VAL A 14 -35.12 38.02 -47.36
N VAL A 15 -34.18 38.24 -48.29
CA VAL A 15 -33.05 37.32 -48.49
C VAL A 15 -32.15 37.29 -47.26
N GLY A 16 -31.80 38.44 -46.69
CA GLY A 16 -30.99 38.53 -45.48
C GLY A 16 -31.68 37.90 -44.27
N GLY A 17 -32.99 38.13 -44.09
CA GLY A 17 -33.80 37.54 -43.02
C GLY A 17 -33.93 36.03 -43.15
N THR A 18 -34.16 35.50 -44.35
CA THR A 18 -34.21 34.06 -44.60
C THR A 18 -32.84 33.41 -44.41
N PHE A 19 -31.75 34.06 -44.84
CA PHE A 19 -30.39 33.55 -44.62
C PHE A 19 -30.04 33.53 -43.13
N LEU A 20 -30.44 34.55 -42.37
CA LEU A 20 -30.27 34.59 -40.92
C LEU A 20 -31.10 33.51 -40.22
N LEU A 21 -32.34 33.27 -40.66
CA LEU A 21 -33.18 32.19 -40.16
C LEU A 21 -32.59 30.80 -40.44
N ILE A 22 -32.03 30.59 -41.64
CA ILE A 22 -31.34 29.33 -42.01
C ILE A 22 -30.08 29.15 -41.15
N VAL A 23 -29.26 30.18 -40.97
CA VAL A 23 -28.07 30.11 -40.11
C VAL A 23 -28.46 29.83 -38.65
N PHE A 24 -29.55 30.42 -38.15
CA PHE A 24 -30.03 30.19 -36.79
C PHE A 24 -30.63 28.78 -36.61
N LEU A 25 -31.32 28.24 -37.62
CA LEU A 25 -31.80 26.86 -37.61
C LEU A 25 -30.66 25.85 -37.69
N VAL A 26 -29.60 26.16 -38.44
CA VAL A 26 -28.41 25.31 -38.59
C VAL A 26 -27.52 25.34 -37.34
N GLN A 27 -27.45 26.46 -36.62
CA GLN A 27 -26.73 26.52 -35.33
C GLN A 27 -27.37 25.66 -34.23
N GLY A 28 -28.70 25.51 -34.22
CA GLY A 28 -29.41 24.62 -33.30
C GLY A 28 -29.31 23.13 -33.65
N THR A 29 -29.04 22.79 -34.92
CA THR A 29 -28.86 21.40 -35.34
C THR A 29 -27.41 20.94 -35.30
N LEU A 30 -26.42 21.84 -35.37
CA LEU A 30 -24.99 21.48 -35.27
C LEU A 30 -24.59 20.88 -33.90
N SER A 31 -25.26 21.26 -32.81
CA SER A 31 -25.03 20.65 -31.48
C SER A 31 -25.60 19.23 -31.33
N GLN A 32 -26.47 18.78 -32.25
CA GLN A 32 -26.96 17.39 -32.29
C GLN A 32 -26.01 16.44 -33.04
N TRP A 33 -24.99 16.97 -33.71
CA TRP A 33 -24.04 16.21 -34.55
C TRP A 33 -22.64 16.13 -33.93
N GLN A 34 -22.46 16.64 -32.71
CA GLN A 34 -21.26 16.33 -31.93
C GLN A 34 -21.40 14.88 -31.42
N PRO A 35 -20.48 13.97 -31.78
CA PRO A 35 -20.49 12.61 -31.24
C PRO A 35 -20.47 12.70 -29.72
N ASP A 36 -21.33 11.94 -29.04
CA ASP A 36 -21.30 11.87 -27.58
C ASP A 36 -19.87 11.50 -27.16
N PRO A 37 -19.19 12.31 -26.31
CA PRO A 37 -17.87 11.97 -25.81
C PRO A 37 -17.81 10.57 -25.20
N GLY A 38 -18.92 10.08 -24.66
CA GLY A 38 -19.05 8.74 -24.10
C GLY A 38 -18.94 7.59 -25.12
N ASP A 39 -19.24 7.84 -26.40
CA ASP A 39 -19.16 6.85 -27.49
C ASP A 39 -17.74 6.73 -28.08
N GLN A 40 -16.79 7.55 -27.60
CA GLN A 40 -15.40 7.46 -28.03
C GLN A 40 -14.81 6.09 -27.68
N VAL A 41 -14.27 5.39 -28.67
CA VAL A 41 -13.61 4.09 -28.48
C VAL A 41 -12.24 4.29 -27.83
N VAL A 42 -12.10 3.81 -26.59
CA VAL A 42 -10.88 3.91 -25.77
C VAL A 42 -10.05 2.63 -25.79
N ALA A 43 -10.68 1.48 -26.05
CA ALA A 43 -10.00 0.20 -26.18
C ALA A 43 -10.74 -0.70 -27.19
N THR A 44 -10.09 -1.76 -27.64
CA THR A 44 -10.71 -2.86 -28.39
C THR A 44 -10.53 -4.18 -27.66
N MET A 45 -11.46 -5.11 -27.85
CA MET A 45 -11.46 -6.40 -27.19
C MET A 45 -12.09 -7.50 -28.06
N GLY A 46 -11.71 -8.76 -27.82
CA GLY A 46 -12.21 -9.94 -28.51
C GLY A 46 -11.47 -10.21 -29.82
N LEU A 47 -11.84 -11.32 -30.47
CA LEU A 47 -11.27 -11.75 -31.75
C LEU A 47 -11.72 -10.86 -32.93
N GLY A 48 -12.73 -10.02 -32.73
CA GLY A 48 -13.28 -9.10 -33.73
C GLY A 48 -13.03 -7.61 -33.45
N ASP A 49 -12.10 -7.27 -32.54
CA ASP A 49 -11.81 -5.90 -32.11
C ASP A 49 -13.07 -5.09 -31.74
N GLU A 50 -13.95 -5.69 -30.91
CA GLU A 50 -15.15 -5.04 -30.40
C GLU A 50 -14.79 -3.73 -29.68
N PRO A 51 -15.45 -2.61 -30.02
CA PRO A 51 -15.11 -1.32 -29.44
C PRO A 51 -15.56 -1.23 -27.98
N VAL A 52 -14.63 -0.86 -27.11
CA VAL A 52 -14.90 -0.46 -25.73
C VAL A 52 -15.01 1.07 -25.71
N THR A 53 -16.21 1.56 -25.41
CA THR A 53 -16.50 3.00 -25.35
C THR A 53 -16.05 3.62 -24.03
N LEU A 54 -15.77 4.92 -24.03
CA LEU A 54 -15.36 5.70 -22.86
C LEU A 54 -16.41 5.58 -21.74
N SER A 55 -17.70 5.66 -22.08
CA SER A 55 -18.80 5.56 -21.11
C SER A 55 -18.79 4.22 -20.34
N ASN A 56 -18.57 3.10 -21.04
CA ASN A 56 -18.46 1.79 -20.41
C ASN A 56 -17.24 1.70 -19.48
N TYR A 57 -16.16 2.35 -19.88
CA TYR A 57 -14.88 2.31 -19.19
C TYR A 57 -14.85 3.22 -17.95
N GLU A 58 -15.44 4.41 -18.02
CA GLU A 58 -15.68 5.30 -16.87
C GLU A 58 -16.64 4.67 -15.88
N ARG A 59 -17.71 4.02 -16.35
CA ARG A 59 -18.62 3.28 -15.48
C ARG A 59 -17.88 2.20 -14.68
N ALA A 60 -17.01 1.44 -15.32
CA ALA A 60 -16.19 0.45 -14.65
C ALA A 60 -15.20 1.08 -13.65
N ASP A 61 -14.69 2.28 -13.93
CA ASP A 61 -13.86 3.05 -12.99
C ASP A 61 -14.64 3.43 -11.72
N TYR A 62 -15.84 4.00 -11.86
CA TYR A 62 -16.68 4.35 -10.71
C TYR A 62 -17.05 3.12 -9.87
N GLU A 63 -17.41 2.01 -10.52
CA GLU A 63 -17.72 0.74 -9.85
C GLU A 63 -16.49 0.19 -9.10
N TYR A 64 -15.32 0.16 -9.76
CA TYR A 64 -14.08 -0.29 -9.14
C TYR A 64 -13.68 0.58 -7.96
N GLN A 65 -13.72 1.91 -8.07
CA GLN A 65 -13.38 2.81 -6.98
C GLN A 65 -14.34 2.67 -5.80
N ALA A 66 -15.65 2.56 -6.06
CA ALA A 66 -16.65 2.37 -5.01
C ALA A 66 -16.42 1.06 -4.24
N LEU A 67 -16.20 -0.04 -4.96
CA LEU A 67 -15.96 -1.35 -4.35
C LEU A 67 -14.59 -1.41 -3.66
N ARG A 68 -13.56 -0.78 -4.21
CA ARG A 68 -12.22 -0.73 -3.62
C ARG A 68 -12.22 0.03 -2.30
N ASP A 69 -12.95 1.14 -2.24
CA ASP A 69 -13.08 1.92 -1.00
C ASP A 69 -13.97 1.20 0.03
N ALA A 70 -14.97 0.44 -0.42
CA ALA A 70 -15.94 -0.24 0.44
C ALA A 70 -15.46 -1.60 0.97
N LEU A 71 -14.84 -2.42 0.11
CA LEU A 71 -14.54 -3.84 0.33
C LEU A 71 -13.13 -4.21 -0.22
N PRO A 72 -12.07 -3.48 0.17
CA PRO A 72 -10.74 -3.65 -0.42
C PRO A 72 -10.19 -5.08 -0.24
N ARG A 73 -10.41 -5.71 0.91
CA ARG A 73 -9.80 -7.02 1.21
C ARG A 73 -10.52 -8.13 0.49
N VAL A 74 -11.85 -8.09 0.38
CA VAL A 74 -12.63 -9.05 -0.41
C VAL A 74 -12.24 -8.98 -1.88
N MET A 75 -12.11 -7.77 -2.46
CA MET A 75 -11.71 -7.61 -3.86
C MET A 75 -10.36 -8.27 -4.17
N ILE A 76 -9.42 -8.17 -3.24
CA ILE A 76 -8.08 -8.75 -3.42
C ILE A 76 -8.09 -10.23 -3.05
N ALA A 77 -8.49 -10.57 -1.82
CA ALA A 77 -8.33 -11.91 -1.25
C ALA A 77 -9.28 -12.96 -1.86
N GLN A 78 -10.44 -12.57 -2.39
CA GLN A 78 -11.40 -13.54 -2.94
C GLN A 78 -11.49 -13.54 -4.46
N THR A 79 -11.00 -12.48 -5.13
CA THR A 79 -11.12 -12.35 -6.58
C THR A 79 -9.84 -11.88 -7.29
N GLY A 80 -8.80 -11.51 -6.53
CA GLY A 80 -7.53 -11.04 -7.08
C GLY A 80 -7.59 -9.69 -7.80
N ILE A 81 -8.68 -8.93 -7.67
CA ILE A 81 -8.91 -7.71 -8.45
C ILE A 81 -7.97 -6.60 -7.96
N ALA A 82 -6.95 -6.30 -8.76
CA ALA A 82 -5.94 -5.30 -8.41
C ALA A 82 -6.15 -3.94 -9.09
N SER A 83 -6.79 -3.90 -10.27
CA SER A 83 -6.89 -2.71 -11.11
C SER A 83 -8.28 -2.54 -11.75
N ARG A 84 -8.56 -1.35 -12.27
CA ARG A 84 -9.77 -1.07 -13.06
C ARG A 84 -9.87 -1.97 -14.29
N ASP A 85 -8.77 -2.18 -15.00
CA ASP A 85 -8.74 -3.00 -16.22
C ASP A 85 -9.07 -4.44 -15.87
N HIS A 86 -8.49 -4.94 -14.77
CA HIS A 86 -8.75 -6.26 -14.27
C HIS A 86 -10.24 -6.45 -13.91
N TRP A 87 -10.82 -5.48 -13.18
CA TRP A 87 -12.25 -5.44 -12.88
C TRP A 87 -13.10 -5.50 -14.16
N PHE A 88 -12.82 -4.64 -15.14
CA PHE A 88 -13.57 -4.57 -16.38
C PHE A 88 -13.58 -5.91 -17.13
N LEU A 89 -12.40 -6.53 -17.29
CA LEU A 89 -12.25 -7.80 -18.01
C LEU A 89 -12.93 -8.96 -17.28
N LEU A 90 -12.83 -9.02 -15.95
CA LEU A 90 -13.50 -10.04 -15.14
C LEU A 90 -15.02 -9.92 -15.20
N VAL A 91 -15.56 -8.70 -15.10
CA VAL A 91 -16.99 -8.46 -15.21
C VAL A 91 -17.50 -8.82 -16.61
N HIS A 92 -16.73 -8.51 -17.66
CA HIS A 92 -17.08 -8.90 -19.02
C HIS A 92 -17.22 -10.43 -19.15
N GLU A 93 -16.23 -11.19 -18.69
CA GLU A 93 -16.25 -12.66 -18.73
C GLU A 93 -17.37 -13.25 -17.88
N ALA A 94 -17.53 -12.76 -16.64
CA ALA A 94 -18.57 -13.22 -15.73
C ALA A 94 -19.98 -12.97 -16.30
N ARG A 95 -20.18 -11.82 -16.95
CA ARG A 95 -21.44 -11.50 -17.62
C ARG A 95 -21.67 -12.39 -18.84
N ARG A 96 -20.65 -12.57 -19.69
CA ARG A 96 -20.73 -13.44 -20.87
C ARG A 96 -21.03 -14.89 -20.52
N ALA A 97 -20.50 -15.36 -19.39
CA ALA A 97 -20.74 -16.71 -18.87
C ALA A 97 -22.04 -16.84 -18.04
N GLY A 98 -22.80 -15.75 -17.86
CA GLY A 98 -24.11 -15.78 -17.17
C GLY A 98 -24.05 -15.83 -15.64
N PHE A 99 -22.93 -15.43 -15.01
CA PHE A 99 -22.79 -15.42 -13.56
C PHE A 99 -23.28 -14.14 -12.87
N VAL A 100 -23.42 -13.06 -13.63
CA VAL A 100 -23.84 -11.74 -13.11
C VAL A 100 -25.37 -11.65 -13.11
N ALA A 101 -25.93 -11.43 -11.92
CA ALA A 101 -27.37 -11.21 -11.72
C ALA A 101 -27.71 -9.70 -11.66
N ASN A 102 -28.94 -9.37 -11.25
CA ASN A 102 -29.41 -8.00 -11.11
C ASN A 102 -28.99 -7.36 -9.78
N ALA A 103 -29.30 -6.08 -9.59
CA ALA A 103 -28.96 -5.33 -8.37
C ALA A 103 -29.48 -5.98 -7.08
N ARG A 104 -30.60 -6.69 -7.12
CA ARG A 104 -31.15 -7.37 -5.93
C ARG A 104 -30.20 -8.42 -5.37
N ASP A 105 -29.48 -9.14 -6.24
CA ASP A 105 -28.47 -10.11 -5.83
C ASP A 105 -27.31 -9.47 -5.04
N GLY A 106 -26.95 -8.23 -5.38
CA GLY A 106 -25.94 -7.47 -4.63
C GLY A 106 -26.46 -6.96 -3.30
N GLU A 107 -27.72 -6.50 -3.25
CA GLU A 107 -28.39 -6.08 -2.01
C GLU A 107 -28.47 -7.24 -1.01
N ASP A 108 -28.92 -8.42 -1.46
CA ASP A 108 -29.04 -9.61 -0.61
C ASP A 108 -27.67 -10.13 -0.13
N TRP A 109 -26.59 -9.86 -0.87
CA TRP A 109 -25.23 -10.27 -0.50
C TRP A 109 -24.50 -9.29 0.42
N LEU A 110 -24.95 -8.04 0.50
CA LEU A 110 -24.28 -6.98 1.27
C LEU A 110 -24.00 -7.36 2.74
N PRO A 111 -24.94 -7.98 3.49
CA PRO A 111 -24.67 -8.37 4.88
C PRO A 111 -23.60 -9.46 5.00
N GLU A 112 -23.55 -10.40 4.06
CA GLU A 112 -22.58 -11.49 4.05
C GLU A 112 -21.18 -10.98 3.70
N VAL A 113 -21.07 -10.15 2.66
CA VAL A 113 -19.78 -9.62 2.22
C VAL A 113 -19.17 -8.64 3.22
N THR A 114 -19.99 -7.86 3.92
CA THR A 114 -19.53 -6.96 4.99
C THR A 114 -18.92 -7.76 6.16
N ARG A 115 -19.56 -8.87 6.57
CA ARG A 115 -18.98 -9.76 7.59
C ARG A 115 -17.67 -10.40 7.12
N ALA A 116 -17.61 -10.81 5.86
CA ALA A 116 -16.39 -11.38 5.28
C ALA A 116 -15.23 -10.36 5.25
N GLU A 117 -15.50 -9.11 4.82
CA GLU A 117 -14.51 -8.02 4.86
C GLU A 117 -14.04 -7.75 6.29
N THR A 118 -14.97 -7.72 7.25
CA THR A 118 -14.65 -7.53 8.67
C THR A 118 -13.72 -8.64 9.18
N MET A 119 -14.02 -9.90 8.86
CA MET A 119 -13.19 -11.03 9.27
C MET A 119 -11.78 -10.95 8.67
N LEU A 120 -11.67 -10.62 7.38
CA LEU A 120 -10.38 -10.43 6.70
C LEU A 120 -9.60 -9.24 7.30
N GLN A 121 -10.29 -8.18 7.71
CA GLN A 121 -9.66 -7.04 8.38
C GLN A 121 -9.09 -7.42 9.75
N LEU A 122 -9.84 -8.19 10.53
CA LEU A 122 -9.38 -8.63 11.86
C LEU A 122 -8.24 -9.66 11.78
N GLN A 123 -8.20 -10.48 10.73
CA GLN A 123 -7.11 -11.44 10.52
C GLN A 123 -5.79 -10.77 10.10
N ALA A 124 -5.86 -9.66 9.38
CA ALA A 124 -4.67 -9.01 8.86
C ALA A 124 -3.82 -8.31 9.93
N ASP A 125 -4.42 -7.84 11.02
CA ASP A 125 -3.71 -7.31 12.19
C ASP A 125 -4.36 -7.83 13.47
N PRO A 126 -3.93 -8.99 13.98
CA PRO A 126 -4.52 -9.62 15.17
C PRO A 126 -4.47 -8.73 16.43
N MET A 127 -3.44 -7.89 16.54
CA MET A 127 -3.25 -6.99 17.69
C MET A 127 -4.14 -5.75 17.61
N ALA A 128 -4.31 -5.18 16.42
CA ALA A 128 -5.31 -4.13 16.22
C ALA A 128 -6.73 -4.68 16.35
N ALA A 129 -6.98 -5.91 15.86
CA ALA A 129 -8.26 -6.59 15.98
C ALA A 129 -8.67 -6.79 17.44
N GLN A 130 -7.76 -7.23 18.30
CA GLN A 130 -8.02 -7.40 19.73
C GLN A 130 -8.35 -6.07 20.41
N ARG A 131 -7.61 -5.00 20.08
CA ARG A 131 -7.89 -3.64 20.59
C ARG A 131 -9.25 -3.12 20.13
N LEU A 132 -9.55 -3.30 18.84
CA LEU A 132 -10.79 -2.83 18.23
C LEU A 132 -12.00 -3.57 18.81
N MET A 133 -11.91 -4.90 18.98
CA MET A 133 -12.97 -5.70 19.62
C MET A 133 -13.17 -5.31 21.09
N GLN A 134 -12.11 -5.02 21.83
CA GLN A 134 -12.22 -4.52 23.22
C GLN A 134 -12.87 -3.13 23.29
N GLN A 135 -12.52 -2.23 22.36
CA GLN A 135 -13.06 -0.87 22.35
C GLN A 135 -14.53 -0.81 21.92
N LEU A 136 -14.93 -1.63 20.96
CA LEU A 136 -16.26 -1.58 20.35
C LEU A 136 -17.25 -2.60 20.94
N GLY A 137 -16.80 -3.47 21.84
CA GLY A 137 -17.69 -4.36 22.61
C GLY A 137 -18.15 -5.62 21.88
N GLY A 138 -17.54 -5.98 20.74
CA GLY A 138 -17.80 -7.23 20.03
C GLY A 138 -17.76 -7.12 18.50
N PHE A 139 -17.88 -8.27 17.83
CA PHE A 139 -17.79 -8.37 16.36
C PHE A 139 -18.92 -7.62 15.65
N ASP A 140 -20.16 -7.70 16.14
CA ASP A 140 -21.31 -7.05 15.49
C ASP A 140 -21.19 -5.51 15.45
N GLN A 141 -20.58 -4.89 16.48
CA GLN A 141 -20.29 -3.46 16.46
C GLN A 141 -19.23 -3.09 15.41
N VAL A 142 -18.25 -3.96 15.17
CA VAL A 142 -17.26 -3.75 14.10
C VAL A 142 -17.93 -3.83 12.73
N VAL A 143 -18.86 -4.78 12.54
CA VAL A 143 -19.64 -4.90 11.30
C VAL A 143 -20.46 -3.62 11.06
N MET A 144 -21.16 -3.10 12.07
CA MET A 144 -21.94 -1.84 11.94
C MET A 144 -21.06 -0.63 11.59
N LEU A 145 -19.85 -0.54 12.14
CA LEU A 145 -18.89 0.52 11.77
C LEU A 145 -18.55 0.42 10.28
N LEU A 146 -18.26 -0.79 9.80
CA LEU A 146 -17.89 -1.03 8.41
C LEU A 146 -19.05 -0.78 7.45
N GLU A 147 -20.29 -1.12 7.82
CA GLU A 147 -21.48 -0.74 7.06
C GLU A 147 -21.56 0.79 6.87
N GLY A 148 -21.22 1.56 7.90
CA GLY A 148 -21.11 3.02 7.83
C GLY A 148 -20.05 3.50 6.83
N GLU A 149 -18.88 2.85 6.79
CA GLU A 149 -17.82 3.14 5.82
C GLU A 149 -18.23 2.78 4.38
N ILE A 150 -18.95 1.67 4.18
CA ILE A 150 -19.51 1.31 2.87
C ILE A 150 -20.49 2.39 2.38
N GLN A 151 -21.33 2.94 3.26
CA GLN A 151 -22.21 4.06 2.88
C GLN A 151 -21.42 5.31 2.49
N LYS A 152 -20.31 5.62 3.17
CA LYS A 152 -19.43 6.74 2.80
C LYS A 152 -18.71 6.50 1.48
N ALA A 153 -18.24 5.28 1.22
CA ALA A 153 -17.62 4.90 -0.05
C ALA A 153 -18.60 5.07 -1.22
N ARG A 154 -19.87 4.66 -1.03
CA ARG A 154 -20.95 4.94 -1.98
C ARG A 154 -21.16 6.44 -2.19
N GLN A 155 -21.18 7.19 -1.08
CA GLN A 155 -21.09 8.65 -0.95
C GLN A 155 -20.13 9.27 -1.97
N LYS A 156 -18.87 8.87 -1.81
CA LYS A 156 -17.69 9.40 -2.49
C LYS A 156 -17.65 9.06 -3.99
N ALA A 157 -18.06 7.85 -4.34
CA ALA A 157 -18.08 7.39 -5.74
C ALA A 157 -19.26 7.95 -6.57
N ARG A 158 -20.16 8.72 -5.95
CA ARG A 158 -21.34 9.32 -6.60
C ARG A 158 -22.29 8.31 -7.26
N LEU A 159 -22.32 7.08 -6.76
CA LEU A 159 -23.23 6.03 -7.22
C LEU A 159 -24.57 6.09 -6.48
N THR A 160 -25.66 5.81 -7.20
CA THR A 160 -26.95 5.54 -6.56
C THR A 160 -26.90 4.22 -5.80
N SER A 161 -27.86 4.00 -4.87
CA SER A 161 -27.97 2.72 -4.16
C SER A 161 -28.09 1.54 -5.12
N GLU A 162 -28.90 1.70 -6.18
CA GLU A 162 -29.11 0.65 -7.18
C GLU A 162 -27.85 0.38 -8.00
N GLN A 163 -27.11 1.41 -8.42
CA GLN A 163 -25.85 1.25 -9.15
C GLN A 163 -24.77 0.56 -8.30
N PHE A 164 -24.68 0.91 -7.02
CA PHE A 164 -23.77 0.24 -6.10
C PHE A 164 -24.14 -1.23 -5.89
N ASN A 165 -25.44 -1.52 -5.72
CA ASN A 165 -25.93 -2.89 -5.62
C ASN A 165 -25.70 -3.69 -6.92
N GLU A 166 -25.80 -3.05 -8.10
CA GLU A 166 -25.42 -3.67 -9.36
C GLU A 166 -23.91 -3.97 -9.43
N ALA A 167 -23.06 -3.08 -8.92
CA ALA A 167 -21.62 -3.32 -8.80
C ALA A 167 -21.32 -4.50 -7.86
N LEU A 168 -22.03 -4.60 -6.73
CA LEU A 168 -21.93 -5.76 -5.83
C LEU A 168 -22.40 -7.06 -6.50
N ALA A 169 -23.48 -7.02 -7.28
CA ALA A 169 -23.95 -8.18 -8.03
C ALA A 169 -22.91 -8.65 -9.07
N LYS A 170 -22.23 -7.71 -9.73
CA LYS A 170 -21.09 -8.00 -10.62
C LYS A 170 -19.94 -8.66 -9.86
N LEU A 171 -19.55 -8.12 -8.71
CA LEU A 171 -18.49 -8.68 -7.87
C LEU A 171 -18.84 -10.11 -7.40
N ARG A 172 -20.08 -10.32 -6.97
CA ARG A 172 -20.57 -11.66 -6.61
C ARG A 172 -20.54 -12.61 -7.80
N GLY A 173 -20.92 -12.14 -8.99
CA GLY A 173 -20.86 -12.90 -10.24
C GLY A 173 -19.43 -13.30 -10.61
N VAL A 174 -18.47 -12.37 -10.50
CA VAL A 174 -17.03 -12.65 -10.70
C VAL A 174 -16.56 -13.72 -9.72
N ARG A 175 -16.89 -13.59 -8.43
CA ARG A 175 -16.56 -14.59 -7.42
C ARG A 175 -17.16 -15.97 -7.75
N ARG A 176 -18.42 -16.03 -8.18
CA ARG A 176 -19.06 -17.30 -8.60
C ARG A 176 -18.34 -17.93 -9.79
N MET A 177 -17.96 -17.13 -10.80
CA MET A 177 -17.22 -17.60 -11.96
C MET A 177 -15.87 -18.21 -11.56
N ILE A 178 -15.12 -17.50 -10.72
CA ILE A 178 -13.81 -17.96 -10.22
C ILE A 178 -13.99 -19.25 -9.41
N MET A 179 -14.90 -19.28 -8.43
CA MET A 179 -15.15 -20.49 -7.63
C MET A 179 -15.64 -21.67 -8.48
N ALA A 180 -16.46 -21.44 -9.50
CA ALA A 180 -16.92 -22.48 -10.40
C ALA A 180 -15.75 -23.11 -11.18
N TYR A 181 -14.76 -22.30 -11.58
CA TYR A 181 -13.55 -22.78 -12.22
C TYR A 181 -12.64 -23.53 -11.24
N GLU A 182 -12.35 -22.95 -10.08
CA GLU A 182 -11.50 -23.56 -9.04
C GLU A 182 -12.04 -24.91 -8.56
N THR A 183 -13.36 -25.05 -8.50
CA THR A 183 -14.01 -26.28 -8.03
C THR A 183 -14.38 -27.26 -9.16
N ALA A 184 -14.07 -26.93 -10.42
CA ALA A 184 -14.37 -27.75 -11.59
C ALA A 184 -13.57 -29.06 -11.63
N SER A 185 -12.39 -29.09 -10.98
CA SER A 185 -11.52 -30.27 -10.92
C SER A 185 -12.26 -31.48 -10.34
N ARG A 186 -12.31 -32.56 -11.13
CA ARG A 186 -12.88 -33.85 -10.71
C ARG A 186 -11.81 -34.67 -10.03
N TYR A 187 -11.94 -34.84 -8.73
CA TYR A 187 -11.12 -35.78 -7.97
C TYR A 187 -11.59 -37.21 -8.21
N SER A 188 -10.68 -38.12 -8.55
CA SER A 188 -10.94 -39.54 -8.43
C SER A 188 -10.89 -39.96 -6.97
N ASP A 189 -11.69 -40.95 -6.56
CA ASP A 189 -11.69 -41.45 -5.18
C ASP A 189 -10.29 -41.83 -4.70
N ARG A 190 -9.49 -42.48 -5.57
CA ARG A 190 -8.12 -42.87 -5.24
C ARG A 190 -7.22 -41.67 -4.95
N ARG A 191 -7.33 -40.62 -5.77
CA ARG A 191 -6.54 -39.39 -5.59
C ARG A 191 -7.00 -38.61 -4.36
N ALA A 192 -8.32 -38.51 -4.15
CA ALA A 192 -8.89 -37.87 -2.97
C ALA A 192 -8.40 -38.53 -1.69
N ILE A 193 -8.31 -39.86 -1.65
CA ILE A 193 -7.77 -40.60 -0.50
C ILE A 193 -6.27 -40.29 -0.28
N ILE A 194 -5.46 -40.27 -1.34
CA ILE A 194 -4.02 -39.99 -1.23
C ILE A 194 -3.78 -38.56 -0.75
N ASP A 195 -4.43 -37.58 -1.36
CA ASP A 195 -4.22 -36.18 -1.02
C ASP A 195 -4.85 -35.85 0.35
N ALA A 196 -6.01 -36.44 0.69
CA ALA A 196 -6.56 -36.35 2.05
C ALA A 196 -5.63 -36.98 3.09
N LYS A 197 -4.96 -38.08 2.75
CA LYS A 197 -3.94 -38.68 3.62
C LYS A 197 -2.80 -37.68 3.86
N HIS A 198 -2.37 -36.93 2.85
CA HIS A 198 -1.34 -35.89 3.02
C HIS A 198 -1.79 -34.72 3.91
N LEU A 199 -3.09 -34.38 3.92
CA LEU A 199 -3.67 -33.35 4.79
C LEU A 199 -3.87 -33.83 6.23
N VAL A 200 -4.33 -35.08 6.41
CA VAL A 200 -4.76 -35.61 7.72
C VAL A 200 -3.60 -36.26 8.47
N ASP A 201 -2.71 -36.94 7.76
CA ASP A 201 -1.52 -37.52 8.36
C ASP A 201 -0.69 -36.39 8.95
N SER A 202 -0.52 -36.44 10.27
CA SER A 202 0.15 -35.40 11.01
C SER A 202 0.97 -35.96 12.15
N ALA A 203 2.06 -35.26 12.43
CA ALA A 203 2.90 -35.49 13.58
C ALA A 203 2.71 -34.35 14.55
N PHE A 204 2.66 -34.66 15.83
CA PHE A 204 2.72 -33.68 16.90
C PHE A 204 4.12 -33.72 17.48
N ILE A 205 4.79 -32.58 17.48
CA ILE A 205 6.13 -32.45 18.03
C ILE A 205 6.16 -31.48 19.21
N ASP A 206 7.02 -31.79 20.17
CA ASP A 206 7.58 -30.80 21.07
C ASP A 206 8.95 -30.41 20.51
N ALA A 207 9.25 -29.11 20.43
CA ALA A 207 10.48 -28.64 19.80
C ALA A 207 11.08 -27.43 20.52
N VAL A 208 12.41 -27.35 20.46
CA VAL A 208 13.19 -26.15 20.80
C VAL A 208 13.84 -25.66 19.52
N VAL A 209 13.63 -24.40 19.20
CA VAL A 209 14.26 -23.73 18.07
C VAL A 209 15.49 -23.00 18.59
N ILE A 210 16.66 -23.36 18.10
CA ILE A 210 17.94 -22.73 18.45
C ILE A 210 18.36 -21.82 17.29
N PRO A 211 18.12 -20.49 17.37
CA PRO A 211 18.52 -19.58 16.31
C PRO A 211 20.01 -19.27 16.38
N ALA A 212 20.66 -19.07 15.24
CA ALA A 212 22.09 -18.75 15.18
C ALA A 212 22.48 -17.50 15.98
N SER A 213 21.54 -16.58 16.21
CA SER A 213 21.75 -15.37 17.01
C SER A 213 22.22 -15.65 18.44
N VAL A 214 21.89 -16.80 19.04
CA VAL A 214 22.34 -17.15 20.40
C VAL A 214 23.85 -17.40 20.49
N ALA A 215 24.47 -17.85 19.39
CA ALA A 215 25.89 -18.16 19.33
C ALA A 215 26.69 -17.14 18.49
N ALA A 216 26.03 -16.18 17.84
CA ALA A 216 26.67 -15.16 17.01
C ALA A 216 27.67 -14.28 17.77
N GLY A 217 27.50 -14.10 19.09
CA GLY A 217 28.44 -13.37 19.93
C GLY A 217 29.77 -14.08 20.18
N GLN A 218 29.82 -15.40 19.94
CA GLN A 218 31.05 -16.22 20.07
C GLN A 218 31.82 -16.33 18.75
N ALA A 219 31.25 -15.81 17.66
CA ALA A 219 31.86 -15.86 16.35
C ALA A 219 33.16 -15.04 16.30
N PRO A 220 34.22 -15.55 15.66
CA PRO A 220 35.41 -14.76 15.41
C PRO A 220 35.07 -13.55 14.53
N GLU A 221 35.91 -12.52 14.60
CA GLU A 221 35.77 -11.37 13.72
C GLU A 221 35.92 -11.80 12.25
N PRO A 222 34.94 -11.49 11.36
CA PRO A 222 35.00 -11.92 9.97
C PRO A 222 36.20 -11.34 9.23
N THR A 223 36.85 -12.15 8.39
CA THR A 223 37.98 -11.67 7.58
C THR A 223 37.52 -10.70 6.49
N PRO A 224 38.40 -9.80 5.99
CA PRO A 224 38.05 -8.91 4.88
C PRO A 224 37.54 -9.64 3.63
N GLU A 225 38.07 -10.84 3.36
CA GLU A 225 37.64 -11.69 2.25
C GLU A 225 36.22 -12.23 2.44
N GLN A 226 35.88 -12.65 3.68
CA GLN A 226 34.52 -13.11 4.01
C GLN A 226 33.51 -11.97 3.90
N LEU A 227 33.87 -10.78 4.38
CA LEU A 227 33.03 -9.59 4.25
C LEU A 227 32.80 -9.22 2.78
N ALA A 228 33.85 -9.24 1.95
CA ALA A 228 33.74 -8.95 0.52
C ALA A 228 32.87 -9.99 -0.20
N ALA A 229 33.07 -11.28 0.06
CA ALA A 229 32.28 -12.35 -0.57
C ALA A 229 30.79 -12.25 -0.20
N GLN A 230 30.48 -12.01 1.08
CA GLN A 230 29.11 -11.83 1.55
C GLN A 230 28.48 -10.58 0.94
N PHE A 231 29.20 -9.46 0.93
CA PHE A 231 28.73 -8.21 0.33
C PHE A 231 28.43 -8.37 -1.16
N GLU A 232 29.37 -8.91 -1.95
CA GLU A 232 29.17 -9.09 -3.39
C GLU A 232 28.00 -10.02 -3.72
N LYS A 233 27.72 -11.01 -2.86
CA LYS A 233 26.59 -11.93 -3.06
C LYS A 233 25.22 -11.26 -2.86
N TYR A 234 25.10 -10.31 -1.93
CA TYR A 234 23.79 -9.74 -1.53
C TYR A 234 23.67 -8.21 -1.67
N LYS A 235 24.64 -7.52 -2.29
CA LYS A 235 24.62 -6.05 -2.47
C LYS A 235 23.42 -5.54 -3.27
N ASP A 236 22.94 -6.34 -4.24
CA ASP A 236 21.80 -6.00 -5.10
C ASP A 236 20.45 -6.49 -4.55
N VAL A 237 20.46 -7.19 -3.41
CA VAL A 237 19.26 -7.79 -2.82
C VAL A 237 18.70 -6.90 -1.73
N ALA A 238 17.40 -6.66 -1.77
CA ALA A 238 16.72 -5.92 -0.72
C ALA A 238 16.82 -6.66 0.63
N PRO A 239 17.04 -5.95 1.75
CA PRO A 239 17.01 -6.54 3.08
C PRO A 239 15.74 -7.39 3.30
N GLY A 240 15.91 -8.62 3.78
CA GLY A 240 14.80 -9.57 4.01
C GLY A 240 14.39 -10.40 2.79
N GLN A 241 14.90 -10.13 1.58
CA GLN A 241 14.54 -10.87 0.36
C GLN A 241 15.58 -11.89 -0.09
N GLY A 242 16.83 -11.78 0.36
CA GLY A 242 17.86 -12.74 -0.02
C GLY A 242 17.77 -14.03 0.78
N GLU A 243 18.63 -14.97 0.39
CA GLU A 243 18.82 -16.21 1.13
C GLU A 243 19.09 -15.89 2.62
N HIS A 244 18.38 -16.57 3.51
CA HIS A 244 18.39 -16.32 4.96
C HIS A 244 17.84 -14.95 5.42
N GLY A 245 17.26 -14.16 4.52
CA GLY A 245 16.85 -12.78 4.78
C GLY A 245 17.96 -11.75 4.57
N PHE A 246 19.13 -12.15 4.04
CA PHE A 246 20.23 -11.22 3.79
C PHE A 246 19.94 -10.29 2.61
N GLY A 247 20.48 -9.08 2.68
CA GLY A 247 20.32 -8.07 1.64
C GLY A 247 20.89 -6.74 2.07
N TYR A 248 21.65 -6.10 1.18
CA TYR A 248 22.34 -4.85 1.48
C TYR A 248 21.95 -3.71 0.55
N GLN A 249 20.96 -3.92 -0.33
CA GLN A 249 20.47 -2.85 -1.20
C GLN A 249 19.97 -1.68 -0.34
N LEU A 250 20.49 -0.49 -0.61
CA LEU A 250 20.07 0.72 0.08
C LEU A 250 18.70 1.13 -0.46
N PRO A 251 17.74 1.47 0.41
CA PRO A 251 16.46 1.99 -0.03
C PRO A 251 16.63 3.38 -0.67
N ALA A 252 15.57 3.83 -1.35
CA ALA A 252 15.46 5.21 -1.79
C ALA A 252 15.59 6.15 -0.58
N ARG A 253 16.43 7.18 -0.73
CA ARG A 253 16.88 8.03 0.38
C ARG A 253 17.16 9.45 -0.09
N VAL A 254 17.06 10.41 0.82
CA VAL A 254 17.16 11.84 0.52
C VAL A 254 17.93 12.60 1.58
N LYS A 255 18.56 13.70 1.18
CA LYS A 255 18.97 14.78 2.08
C LYS A 255 17.97 15.91 1.93
N LEU A 256 17.53 16.48 3.04
CA LEU A 256 16.43 17.43 3.04
C LEU A 256 16.65 18.54 4.05
N GLU A 257 16.13 19.71 3.71
CA GLU A 257 15.97 20.85 4.60
C GLU A 257 14.49 21.25 4.60
N TRP A 258 14.01 21.79 5.73
CA TRP A 258 12.63 22.23 5.84
C TRP A 258 12.50 23.47 6.70
N LEU A 259 11.52 24.27 6.33
CA LEU A 259 11.09 25.50 7.01
C LEU A 259 9.77 25.19 7.70
N MET A 260 9.70 25.37 9.01
CA MET A 260 8.47 25.26 9.79
C MET A 260 7.96 26.65 10.17
N ILE A 261 6.70 26.91 9.84
CA ILE A 261 5.97 28.12 10.18
C ILE A 261 4.94 27.74 11.23
N ASP A 262 5.15 28.24 12.45
CA ASP A 262 4.30 27.94 13.61
C ASP A 262 3.03 28.81 13.59
N ARG A 263 1.88 28.15 13.48
CA ARG A 263 0.57 28.81 13.45
C ARG A 263 0.24 29.47 14.80
N ALA A 264 0.63 28.84 15.91
CA ALA A 264 0.35 29.36 17.24
C ALA A 264 1.15 30.64 17.51
N SER A 265 2.43 30.68 17.09
CA SER A 265 3.26 31.88 17.16
C SER A 265 2.67 33.04 16.34
N LEU A 266 2.12 32.76 15.15
CA LEU A 266 1.44 33.80 14.36
C LEU A 266 0.17 34.31 15.03
N ALA A 267 -0.68 33.41 15.54
CA ALA A 267 -1.90 33.78 16.25
C ALA A 267 -1.60 34.65 17.50
N ALA A 268 -0.51 34.35 18.22
CA ALA A 268 -0.08 35.13 19.38
C ALA A 268 0.40 36.55 19.01
N ALA A 269 0.95 36.75 17.81
CA ALA A 269 1.41 38.05 17.33
C ALA A 269 0.28 38.98 16.86
N VAL A 270 -0.92 38.44 16.57
CA VAL A 270 -2.07 39.22 16.08
C VAL A 270 -2.57 40.20 17.14
N LYS A 271 -2.54 41.50 16.80
CA LYS A 271 -3.16 42.57 17.59
C LYS A 271 -4.61 42.77 17.14
N LEU A 272 -5.55 42.49 18.02
CA LEU A 272 -6.98 42.66 17.74
C LEU A 272 -7.47 44.07 18.14
N ASP A 273 -8.27 44.69 17.25
CA ASP A 273 -9.01 45.91 17.56
C ASP A 273 -10.27 45.57 18.39
N PRO A 274 -10.45 46.14 19.60
CA PRO A 274 -11.62 45.94 20.44
C PRO A 274 -12.97 46.14 19.72
N VAL A 275 -13.03 47.06 18.76
CA VAL A 275 -14.25 47.32 17.98
C VAL A 275 -14.59 46.13 17.07
N ASN A 276 -13.57 45.52 16.45
CA ASN A 276 -13.75 44.35 15.59
C ASN A 276 -14.11 43.10 16.42
N VAL A 277 -13.58 42.97 17.64
CA VAL A 277 -13.95 41.91 18.59
C VAL A 277 -15.44 42.00 18.95
N TYR A 278 -15.91 43.20 19.32
CA TYR A 278 -17.32 43.40 19.65
C TYR A 278 -18.24 43.17 18.44
N ARG A 279 -17.85 43.66 17.25
CA ARG A 279 -18.61 43.43 16.01
C ARG A 279 -18.72 41.94 15.68
N HIS A 280 -17.62 41.19 15.81
CA HIS A 280 -17.60 39.75 15.53
C HIS A 280 -18.51 38.96 16.47
N TRP A 281 -18.53 39.32 17.77
CA TRP A 281 -19.48 38.76 18.72
C TRP A 281 -20.93 39.07 18.36
N GLN A 282 -21.24 40.33 18.01
CA GLN A 282 -22.59 40.76 17.68
C GLN A 282 -23.13 40.09 16.40
N SER A 283 -22.26 39.87 15.41
CA SER A 283 -22.63 39.23 14.14
C SER A 283 -22.74 37.70 14.22
N ASN A 284 -22.20 37.05 15.26
CA ASN A 284 -22.20 35.60 15.43
C ASN A 284 -22.85 35.16 16.76
N ARG A 285 -24.05 35.69 17.04
CA ARG A 285 -24.80 35.44 18.29
C ARG A 285 -25.29 34.00 18.44
N ASP A 286 -25.44 33.30 17.34
CA ASP A 286 -25.71 31.86 17.27
C ASP A 286 -24.57 31.03 17.88
N LEU A 287 -23.32 31.45 17.67
CA LEU A 287 -22.12 30.82 18.22
C LEU A 287 -21.81 31.33 19.65
N TYR A 288 -21.99 32.62 19.93
CA TYR A 288 -21.67 33.26 21.22
C TYR A 288 -22.94 33.69 21.98
N GLN A 289 -23.56 32.74 22.69
CA GLN A 289 -24.85 32.93 23.35
C GLN A 289 -24.79 33.72 24.68
N GLY A 290 -23.60 33.85 25.28
CA GLY A 290 -23.38 34.60 26.51
C GLY A 290 -23.28 36.12 26.34
N GLU A 291 -23.15 36.83 27.48
CA GLU A 291 -22.78 38.25 27.49
C GLU A 291 -21.35 38.45 27.00
N PHE A 292 -21.07 39.62 26.40
CA PHE A 292 -19.77 39.91 25.77
C PHE A 292 -18.60 39.71 26.72
N THR A 293 -18.72 40.15 27.98
CA THR A 293 -17.68 40.02 29.01
C THR A 293 -17.33 38.57 29.34
N ALA A 294 -18.30 37.65 29.27
CA ALA A 294 -18.08 36.22 29.49
C ALA A 294 -17.49 35.52 28.26
N GLU A 295 -17.90 35.93 27.05
CA GLU A 295 -17.47 35.32 25.79
C GLU A 295 -16.22 35.97 25.19
N GLN A 296 -15.77 37.12 25.70
CA GLN A 296 -14.71 37.94 25.11
C GLN A 296 -13.45 37.13 24.79
N LYS A 297 -12.96 36.31 25.74
CA LYS A 297 -11.76 35.49 25.53
C LYS A 297 -11.93 34.49 24.39
N ARG A 298 -13.13 33.93 24.22
CA ARG A 298 -13.46 32.95 23.18
C ARG A 298 -13.56 33.62 21.81
N VAL A 299 -14.17 34.80 21.74
CA VAL A 299 -14.28 35.64 20.53
C VAL A 299 -12.91 36.14 20.09
N GLU A 300 -12.07 36.58 21.02
CA GLU A 300 -10.70 36.98 20.72
C GLU A 300 -9.86 35.79 20.22
N ALA A 301 -9.99 34.62 20.84
CA ALA A 301 -9.30 33.41 20.37
C ALA A 301 -9.71 33.06 18.93
N SER A 302 -11.01 33.04 18.62
CA SER A 302 -11.48 32.73 17.26
C SER A 302 -11.02 33.74 16.22
N LEU A 303 -10.94 35.03 16.59
CA LEU A 303 -10.45 36.07 15.69
C LEU A 303 -8.94 35.96 15.47
N ARG A 304 -8.14 35.67 16.51
CA ARG A 304 -6.70 35.44 16.35
C ARG A 304 -6.44 34.23 15.45
N GLU A 305 -7.19 33.14 15.61
CA GLU A 305 -7.08 31.96 14.75
C GLU A 305 -7.41 32.29 13.29
N ARG A 306 -8.51 33.03 13.04
CA ARG A 306 -8.91 33.43 11.70
C ARG A 306 -7.89 34.35 11.02
N GLU A 307 -7.38 35.35 11.74
CA GLU A 307 -6.34 36.24 11.22
C GLU A 307 -5.03 35.48 10.98
N ALA A 308 -4.67 34.53 11.85
CA ALA A 308 -3.51 33.65 11.63
C ALA A 308 -3.67 32.81 10.35
N ASP A 309 -4.87 32.28 10.07
CA ASP A 309 -5.13 31.52 8.84
C ASP A 309 -5.02 32.40 7.58
N VAL A 310 -5.46 33.66 7.66
CA VAL A 310 -5.29 34.64 6.58
C VAL A 310 -3.80 34.95 6.35
N LEU A 311 -3.05 35.23 7.42
CA LEU A 311 -1.61 35.46 7.36
C LEU A 311 -0.87 34.25 6.78
N MET A 312 -1.25 33.03 7.16
CA MET A 312 -0.68 31.80 6.62
C MET A 312 -0.93 31.65 5.12
N ALA A 313 -2.14 31.99 4.65
CA ALA A 313 -2.45 31.97 3.23
C ALA A 313 -1.65 33.03 2.45
N ASP A 314 -1.40 34.19 3.04
CA ASP A 314 -0.58 35.25 2.43
C ASP A 314 0.90 34.89 2.39
N ILE A 315 1.42 34.26 3.47
CA ILE A 315 2.76 33.68 3.51
C ILE A 315 2.91 32.62 2.40
N ASP A 316 1.97 31.67 2.29
CA ASP A 316 1.97 30.65 1.24
C ASP A 316 2.00 31.29 -0.17
N ARG A 317 1.22 32.35 -0.39
CA ARG A 317 1.19 33.06 -1.68
C ARG A 317 2.52 33.75 -1.97
N MET A 318 3.15 34.37 -0.96
CA MET A 318 4.45 35.02 -1.10
C MET A 318 5.56 34.01 -1.40
N LEU A 319 5.63 32.90 -0.65
CA LEU A 319 6.62 31.86 -0.83
C LEU A 319 6.52 31.26 -2.25
N LYS A 320 5.31 30.91 -2.69
CA LYS A 320 5.03 30.49 -4.08
C LYS A 320 5.50 31.54 -5.08
N GLY A 321 5.25 32.82 -4.82
CA GLY A 321 5.69 33.93 -5.66
C GLY A 321 7.21 34.04 -5.80
N LYS A 322 7.95 33.91 -4.68
CA LYS A 322 9.43 33.96 -4.68
C LYS A 322 10.03 32.79 -5.43
N VAL A 323 9.59 31.56 -5.13
CA VAL A 323 10.07 30.36 -5.84
C VAL A 323 9.72 30.42 -7.33
N ARG A 324 8.51 30.84 -7.69
CA ARG A 324 8.11 31.02 -9.09
C ARG A 324 8.94 32.08 -9.81
N THR A 325 9.31 33.17 -9.13
CA THR A 325 10.12 34.24 -9.73
C THR A 325 11.53 33.77 -10.06
N ALA A 326 12.13 32.93 -9.20
CA ALA A 326 13.43 32.30 -9.46
C ALA A 326 13.34 31.24 -10.57
N THR A 327 12.28 30.44 -10.60
CA THR A 327 12.17 29.29 -11.52
C THR A 327 11.51 29.61 -12.87
N ARG A 328 10.83 30.75 -13.04
CA ARG A 328 10.09 31.08 -14.30
C ARG A 328 10.98 31.18 -15.54
N LYS A 329 12.26 31.51 -15.37
CA LYS A 329 13.24 31.65 -16.47
C LYS A 329 13.85 30.31 -16.88
N LEU A 330 13.64 29.26 -16.08
CA LEU A 330 14.20 27.94 -16.34
C LEU A 330 13.39 27.23 -17.43
N THR A 331 14.10 26.56 -18.32
CA THR A 331 13.51 25.68 -19.34
C THR A 331 12.69 24.58 -18.67
N ALA A 332 11.49 24.35 -19.17
CA ALA A 332 10.63 23.27 -18.70
C ALA A 332 10.98 21.96 -19.43
N ASP A 333 10.97 20.87 -18.68
CA ASP A 333 11.08 19.49 -19.15
C ASP A 333 9.88 18.73 -18.59
N GLY A 334 8.79 18.69 -19.36
CA GLY A 334 7.48 18.25 -18.88
C GLY A 334 6.98 19.11 -17.71
N SER A 335 6.71 18.47 -16.56
CA SER A 335 6.31 19.13 -15.31
C SER A 335 7.49 19.66 -14.48
N TYR A 336 8.72 19.40 -14.90
CA TYR A 336 9.95 19.70 -14.14
C TYR A 336 10.76 20.83 -14.76
N LYS A 337 11.80 21.29 -14.05
CA LYS A 337 12.71 22.34 -14.52
C LYS A 337 14.11 21.78 -14.81
N VAL A 338 14.72 22.27 -15.88
CA VAL A 338 16.15 22.01 -16.13
C VAL A 338 16.96 23.04 -15.32
N LEU A 339 17.76 22.55 -14.38
CA LEU A 339 18.57 23.39 -13.50
C LEU A 339 19.94 23.69 -14.16
N PRO A 340 20.39 24.95 -14.23
CA PRO A 340 21.72 25.29 -14.73
C PRO A 340 22.82 24.89 -13.73
N ALA A 341 24.07 24.79 -14.20
CA ALA A 341 25.20 24.37 -13.36
C ALA A 341 25.47 25.33 -12.17
N ASP A 342 25.14 26.61 -12.32
CA ASP A 342 25.26 27.64 -11.28
C ASP A 342 23.98 27.81 -10.43
N TRP A 343 23.02 26.88 -10.53
CA TRP A 343 21.74 26.97 -9.82
C TRP A 343 21.89 27.10 -8.30
N ASP A 344 22.91 26.51 -7.70
CA ASP A 344 23.14 26.61 -6.26
C ASP A 344 23.33 28.06 -5.76
N ALA A 345 23.86 28.94 -6.62
CA ALA A 345 24.01 30.36 -6.32
C ALA A 345 22.72 31.18 -6.54
N GLN A 346 21.80 30.68 -7.36
CA GLN A 346 20.56 31.38 -7.74
C GLN A 346 19.31 30.85 -7.02
N ARG A 347 19.39 29.65 -6.42
CA ARG A 347 18.23 28.98 -5.82
C ARG A 347 17.73 29.74 -4.59
N PRO A 348 16.40 29.81 -4.36
CA PRO A 348 15.86 30.32 -3.11
C PRO A 348 16.29 29.44 -1.94
N ARG A 349 17.01 29.98 -0.95
CA ARG A 349 17.36 29.27 0.29
C ARG A 349 16.21 29.39 1.29
N LEU A 350 15.97 28.33 2.07
CA LEU A 350 14.90 28.37 3.09
C LEU A 350 15.14 29.45 4.16
N VAL A 351 16.40 29.77 4.46
CA VAL A 351 16.76 30.87 5.39
C VAL A 351 16.33 32.23 4.84
N ASP A 352 16.54 32.49 3.55
CA ASP A 352 16.11 33.74 2.92
C ASP A 352 14.58 33.83 2.86
N LEU A 353 13.92 32.69 2.60
CA LEU A 353 12.45 32.60 2.65
C LEU A 353 11.92 32.86 4.07
N ALA A 354 12.58 32.36 5.10
CA ALA A 354 12.25 32.64 6.50
C ALA A 354 12.35 34.15 6.80
N GLY A 355 13.45 34.79 6.40
CA GLY A 355 13.63 36.24 6.55
C GLY A 355 12.54 37.05 5.84
N SER A 356 12.12 36.58 4.66
CA SER A 356 11.04 37.19 3.88
C SER A 356 9.68 37.17 4.59
N ILE A 357 9.43 36.14 5.41
CA ILE A 357 8.21 36.04 6.22
C ILE A 357 8.22 37.09 7.33
N VAL A 358 9.37 37.27 7.99
CA VAL A 358 9.55 38.28 9.04
C VAL A 358 9.38 39.68 8.46
N GLU A 359 9.97 39.98 7.29
CA GLU A 359 9.80 41.26 6.60
C GLU A 359 8.34 41.53 6.22
N MET A 360 7.63 40.53 5.69
CA MET A 360 6.21 40.63 5.35
C MET A 360 5.35 40.92 6.59
N ALA A 361 5.61 40.22 7.70
CA ALA A 361 4.89 40.47 8.95
C ALA A 361 5.15 41.89 9.49
N ALA A 362 6.41 42.34 9.44
CA ALA A 362 6.79 43.68 9.88
C ALA A 362 6.12 44.80 9.04
N GLN A 363 5.98 44.61 7.73
CA GLN A 363 5.24 45.53 6.85
C GLN A 363 3.76 45.65 7.21
N SER A 364 3.18 44.58 7.75
CA SER A 364 1.82 44.54 8.28
C SER A 364 1.73 44.99 9.75
N GLY A 365 2.82 45.47 10.35
CA GLY A 365 2.88 45.92 11.74
C GLY A 365 2.87 44.81 12.80
N LEU A 366 3.15 43.56 12.39
CA LEU A 366 3.20 42.38 13.25
C LEU A 366 4.65 42.01 13.57
N GLU A 367 4.91 41.71 14.84
CA GLU A 367 6.19 41.14 15.29
C GLU A 367 6.02 39.64 15.46
N VAL A 368 6.56 38.87 14.52
CA VAL A 368 6.48 37.39 14.52
C VAL A 368 7.85 36.80 14.80
N ALA A 369 7.88 35.67 15.50
CA ALA A 369 9.11 34.91 15.67
C ALA A 369 9.61 34.40 14.30
N ALA A 370 10.93 34.34 14.12
CA ALA A 370 11.53 33.81 12.90
C ALA A 370 11.15 32.33 12.73
N PRO A 371 10.65 31.91 11.55
CA PRO A 371 10.37 30.51 11.26
C PRO A 371 11.62 29.62 11.43
N ILE A 372 11.42 28.38 11.87
CA ILE A 372 12.52 27.46 12.17
C ILE A 372 12.96 26.75 10.89
N VAL A 373 14.23 26.89 10.52
CA VAL A 373 14.86 26.10 9.43
C VAL A 373 15.62 24.95 10.06
N SER A 374 15.28 23.73 9.66
CA SER A 374 15.95 22.50 10.08
C SER A 374 16.56 21.79 8.87
N MET A 375 17.68 21.12 9.07
CA MET A 375 18.43 20.46 8.01
C MET A 375 18.86 19.06 8.42
N ARG A 376 18.77 18.14 7.47
CA ARG A 376 19.34 16.79 7.51
C ARG A 376 20.09 16.58 6.20
N THR A 377 21.26 17.20 6.11
CA THR A 377 22.13 17.21 4.92
C THR A 377 23.41 16.42 5.12
N ASP A 378 23.78 16.11 6.36
CA ASP A 378 25.04 15.43 6.68
C ASP A 378 24.99 13.93 6.35
N ALA A 379 23.80 13.33 6.39
CA ALA A 379 23.57 11.95 6.04
C ALA A 379 22.27 11.80 5.23
N PHE A 380 22.23 10.80 4.35
CA PHE A 380 21.00 10.42 3.67
C PHE A 380 19.99 9.82 4.65
N VAL A 381 18.74 10.25 4.54
CA VAL A 381 17.61 9.73 5.29
C VAL A 381 16.80 8.80 4.38
N PRO A 382 16.64 7.50 4.72
CA PRO A 382 15.73 6.61 4.02
C PRO A 382 14.30 7.15 4.00
N LEU A 383 13.57 6.98 2.90
CA LEU A 383 12.18 7.49 2.80
C LEU A 383 11.26 6.97 3.91
N ALA A 384 11.48 5.74 4.39
CA ALA A 384 10.72 5.16 5.49
C ALA A 384 10.89 5.95 6.81
N GLU A 385 12.10 6.47 7.05
CA GLU A 385 12.45 7.20 8.27
C GLU A 385 12.00 8.67 8.25
N VAL A 386 11.60 9.19 7.09
CA VAL A 386 11.04 10.56 7.00
C VAL A 386 9.81 10.71 7.91
N SER A 387 9.02 9.64 8.06
CA SER A 387 7.85 9.61 8.94
C SER A 387 8.19 9.78 10.43
N ALA A 388 9.43 9.47 10.82
CA ALA A 388 9.91 9.61 12.20
C ALA A 388 10.50 10.99 12.51
N ILE A 389 10.56 11.90 11.53
CA ILE A 389 11.03 13.28 11.76
C ILE A 389 9.99 14.03 12.59
N PRO A 390 10.32 14.55 13.79
CA PRO A 390 9.36 15.25 14.63
C PRO A 390 8.69 16.44 13.90
N GLY A 391 7.37 16.53 14.01
CA GLY A 391 6.55 17.54 13.31
C GLY A 391 6.36 17.24 11.82
N LEU A 392 7.45 17.24 11.04
CA LEU A 392 7.39 17.05 9.59
C LEU A 392 6.83 15.67 9.21
N GLY A 393 7.27 14.59 9.86
CA GLY A 393 6.92 13.22 9.49
C GLY A 393 5.43 12.89 9.62
N GLU A 394 4.73 13.58 10.53
CA GLU A 394 3.28 13.45 10.72
C GLU A 394 2.47 14.37 9.79
N SER A 395 3.13 15.23 9.02
CA SER A 395 2.46 16.18 8.14
C SER A 395 1.87 15.52 6.90
N THR A 396 0.77 16.10 6.45
CA THR A 396 0.09 15.71 5.20
C THR A 396 0.27 16.79 4.16
N PHE A 397 0.27 16.42 2.89
CA PHE A 397 0.30 17.37 1.79
C PHE A 397 -1.03 17.40 1.05
N GLN A 398 -1.33 18.56 0.46
CA GLN A 398 -2.39 18.72 -0.54
C GLN A 398 -1.83 19.43 -1.78
N ALA A 399 -1.92 18.80 -2.94
CA ALA A 399 -1.51 19.36 -4.24
C ALA A 399 -2.66 19.19 -5.24
N GLY A 400 -3.44 20.25 -5.46
CA GLY A 400 -4.67 20.16 -6.25
C GLY A 400 -5.68 19.20 -5.60
N THR A 401 -6.03 18.12 -6.32
CA THR A 401 -6.88 17.02 -5.82
C THR A 401 -6.11 15.92 -5.10
N LEU A 402 -4.78 15.90 -5.21
CA LEU A 402 -3.93 14.89 -4.57
C LEU A 402 -3.74 15.23 -3.09
N ARG A 403 -3.83 14.21 -2.25
CA ARG A 403 -3.55 14.28 -0.80
C ARG A 403 -2.79 13.03 -0.37
N GLY A 404 -1.89 13.19 0.60
CA GLY A 404 -1.08 12.09 1.12
C GLY A 404 -0.17 12.52 2.26
N THR A 405 0.77 11.66 2.62
CA THR A 405 1.79 11.97 3.65
C THR A 405 3.00 12.67 3.05
N VAL A 406 3.76 13.42 3.85
CA VAL A 406 4.98 14.08 3.35
C VAL A 406 6.01 13.08 2.77
N SER A 407 6.10 11.86 3.32
CA SER A 407 6.99 10.82 2.79
C SER A 407 6.60 10.41 1.37
N GLN A 408 5.29 10.36 1.06
CA GLN A 408 4.81 10.10 -0.30
C GLN A 408 5.15 11.25 -1.24
N LEU A 409 5.01 12.50 -0.79
CA LEU A 409 5.39 13.68 -1.58
C LEU A 409 6.89 13.69 -1.93
N ILE A 410 7.75 13.40 -0.94
CA ILE A 410 9.20 13.34 -1.14
C ILE A 410 9.58 12.14 -2.02
N GLY A 411 8.92 10.99 -1.83
CA GLY A 411 9.13 9.81 -2.69
C GLY A 411 8.71 10.03 -4.15
N ALA A 412 7.74 10.92 -4.39
CA ALA A 412 7.26 11.30 -5.72
C ALA A 412 8.19 12.28 -6.48
N CYS A 413 9.36 12.61 -5.91
CA CYS A 413 10.35 13.50 -6.50
C CYS A 413 10.86 12.94 -7.84
N LYS A 414 11.19 13.84 -8.79
CA LYS A 414 11.68 13.52 -10.15
C LYS A 414 12.78 12.45 -10.14
N GLU A 415 13.74 12.60 -9.23
CA GLU A 415 14.94 11.77 -9.13
C GLU A 415 14.67 10.38 -8.55
N LEU A 416 13.51 10.16 -7.92
CA LEU A 416 13.14 8.89 -7.28
C LEU A 416 12.06 8.16 -8.07
N SER A 417 10.84 8.68 -8.04
CA SER A 417 9.68 8.08 -8.69
C SER A 417 8.72 9.17 -9.19
N PRO A 418 8.97 9.74 -10.38
CA PRO A 418 8.21 10.87 -10.89
C PRO A 418 6.72 10.54 -11.00
N THR A 419 5.87 11.30 -10.32
CA THR A 419 4.42 11.08 -10.29
C THR A 419 3.68 12.21 -11.00
N PRO A 420 2.78 11.92 -11.96
CA PRO A 420 1.98 12.95 -12.62
C PRO A 420 1.18 13.80 -11.63
N GLY A 421 1.28 15.12 -11.76
CA GLY A 421 0.58 16.07 -10.88
C GLY A 421 1.35 16.49 -9.62
N ILE A 422 2.52 15.90 -9.38
CA ILE A 422 3.48 16.34 -8.34
C ILE A 422 4.73 16.85 -9.04
N ASP A 423 5.06 18.13 -8.87
CA ASP A 423 6.23 18.81 -9.44
C ASP A 423 7.41 18.85 -8.46
N ALA A 424 7.56 17.82 -7.64
CA ALA A 424 8.66 17.71 -6.69
C ALA A 424 9.98 17.37 -7.41
N GLN A 425 11.03 18.16 -7.13
CA GLN A 425 12.33 18.03 -7.76
C GLN A 425 13.44 18.42 -6.79
N VAL A 426 14.58 17.72 -6.84
CA VAL A 426 15.80 18.12 -6.12
C VAL A 426 16.21 19.55 -6.50
N GLY A 427 16.61 20.34 -5.51
CA GLY A 427 17.13 21.70 -5.71
C GLY A 427 16.07 22.80 -5.82
N ILE A 428 14.77 22.48 -5.74
CA ILE A 428 13.68 23.46 -5.72
C ILE A 428 12.85 23.31 -4.44
N PRO A 429 12.64 24.38 -3.66
CA PRO A 429 11.72 24.33 -2.52
C PRO A 429 10.28 24.02 -2.93
N LEU A 430 9.69 23.01 -2.30
CA LEU A 430 8.34 22.50 -2.56
C LEU A 430 7.30 23.49 -2.01
N THR A 431 6.87 24.40 -2.88
CA THR A 431 5.85 25.41 -2.57
C THR A 431 4.55 25.18 -3.34
N SER A 432 4.54 24.29 -4.33
CA SER A 432 3.34 23.91 -5.09
C SER A 432 2.34 23.13 -4.24
N ALA A 433 2.84 22.26 -3.35
CA ALA A 433 2.07 21.47 -2.42
C ALA A 433 1.92 22.15 -1.06
N THR A 434 0.74 21.98 -0.47
CA THR A 434 0.42 22.48 0.85
C THR A 434 0.72 21.41 1.89
N ILE A 435 1.89 21.46 2.55
CA ILE A 435 2.29 20.54 3.64
C ILE A 435 1.94 21.10 5.04
N GLN A 436 1.14 20.37 5.83
CA GLN A 436 0.61 20.80 7.13
C GLN A 436 0.50 19.65 8.13
N ASP A 437 0.81 19.89 9.41
CA ASP A 437 0.61 18.93 10.50
C ASP A 437 -0.75 19.08 11.21
N ARG A 438 -1.01 18.23 12.21
CA ARG A 438 -2.27 18.27 12.97
C ARG A 438 -2.43 19.52 13.84
N ALA A 439 -1.34 20.17 14.24
CA ALA A 439 -1.36 21.42 14.99
C ALA A 439 -1.64 22.63 14.08
N GLY A 440 -1.56 22.43 12.76
CA GLY A 440 -1.76 23.45 11.75
C GLY A 440 -0.49 24.21 11.38
N ASN A 441 0.68 23.72 11.81
CA ASN A 441 1.94 24.27 11.35
C ASN A 441 2.16 23.91 9.89
N ARG A 442 2.88 24.77 9.20
CA ARG A 442 3.10 24.65 7.76
C ARG A 442 4.56 24.41 7.48
N TYR A 443 4.79 23.57 6.48
CA TYR A 443 6.14 23.17 6.12
C TYR A 443 6.42 23.53 4.66
N VAL A 444 7.61 24.05 4.41
CA VAL A 444 8.22 24.06 3.08
C VAL A 444 9.41 23.13 3.12
N VAL A 445 9.35 22.06 2.33
CA VAL A 445 10.42 21.08 2.23
C VAL A 445 11.26 21.40 1.00
N HIS A 446 12.56 21.21 1.11
CA HIS A 446 13.48 21.28 -0.02
C HIS A 446 14.38 20.05 0.01
N ILE A 447 14.32 19.30 -1.08
CA ILE A 447 15.12 18.09 -1.27
C ILE A 447 16.46 18.55 -1.83
N VAL A 448 17.53 18.38 -1.05
CA VAL A 448 18.88 18.83 -1.41
C VAL A 448 19.56 17.81 -2.32
N GLU A 449 19.37 16.53 -2.03
CA GLU A 449 19.93 15.42 -2.78
C GLU A 449 18.99 14.22 -2.67
N ALA A 450 18.90 13.40 -3.72
CA ALA A 450 18.10 12.18 -3.73
C ALA A 450 18.88 11.05 -4.39
N ALA A 451 18.80 9.86 -3.80
CA ALA A 451 19.40 8.65 -4.34
C ALA A 451 18.34 7.54 -4.44
N GLN A 452 18.26 6.93 -5.62
CA GLN A 452 17.36 5.80 -5.86
C GLN A 452 17.76 4.58 -5.03
N ALA A 453 16.83 3.63 -4.92
CA ALA A 453 17.16 2.32 -4.36
C ALA A 453 18.20 1.65 -5.24
N GLY A 454 19.25 1.09 -4.62
CA GLY A 454 20.38 0.55 -5.38
C GLY A 454 21.43 -0.06 -4.46
N ALA A 455 22.36 -0.80 -5.06
CA ALA A 455 23.47 -1.38 -4.32
C ALA A 455 24.32 -0.29 -3.65
N PRO A 456 24.86 -0.54 -2.45
CA PRO A 456 25.90 0.30 -1.87
C PRO A 456 27.10 0.36 -2.81
N GLU A 457 27.66 1.55 -3.03
CA GLU A 457 28.87 1.73 -3.83
C GLU A 457 30.10 1.09 -3.16
N THR A 458 30.09 1.05 -1.82
CA THR A 458 31.16 0.48 -1.01
C THR A 458 30.57 -0.31 0.15
N ILE A 459 31.36 -1.28 0.65
CA ILE A 459 30.99 -2.07 1.82
C ILE A 459 30.86 -1.20 3.08
N ASP A 460 31.53 -0.06 3.17
CA ASP A 460 31.57 0.77 4.39
C ASP A 460 30.18 1.26 4.82
N ALA A 461 29.29 1.51 3.86
CA ALA A 461 27.91 1.91 4.16
C ALA A 461 27.10 0.81 4.88
N VAL A 462 27.49 -0.46 4.72
CA VAL A 462 26.74 -1.63 5.22
C VAL A 462 27.62 -2.61 6.01
N ARG A 463 28.86 -2.24 6.34
CA ARG A 463 29.89 -3.12 6.91
C ARG A 463 29.43 -3.85 8.17
N GLU A 464 28.77 -3.14 9.07
CA GLU A 464 28.22 -3.71 10.31
C GLU A 464 27.12 -4.74 10.05
N ALA A 465 26.27 -4.50 9.04
CA ALA A 465 25.25 -5.46 8.64
C ALA A 465 25.88 -6.72 8.03
N VAL A 466 26.84 -6.55 7.12
CA VAL A 466 27.58 -7.67 6.52
C VAL A 466 28.32 -8.48 7.59
N ALA A 467 29.01 -7.82 8.52
CA ALA A 467 29.74 -8.48 9.60
C ALA A 467 28.82 -9.24 10.56
N ARG A 468 27.63 -8.71 10.86
CA ARG A 468 26.61 -9.42 11.62
C ARG A 468 26.14 -10.68 10.89
N ASP A 469 25.88 -10.59 9.59
CA ASP A 469 25.38 -11.72 8.80
C ASP A 469 26.45 -12.83 8.65
N CYS A 470 27.72 -12.47 8.46
CA CYS A 470 28.82 -13.43 8.50
C CYS A 470 28.92 -14.17 9.84
N ARG A 471 28.73 -13.45 10.96
CA ARG A 471 28.73 -14.06 12.30
C ARG A 471 27.53 -14.98 12.51
N LEU A 472 26.36 -14.63 11.97
CA LEU A 472 25.18 -15.49 11.99
C LEU A 472 25.41 -16.77 11.19
N LEU A 473 26.01 -16.70 9.99
CA LEU A 473 26.35 -17.88 9.20
C LEU A 473 27.34 -18.79 9.95
N TRP A 474 28.40 -18.21 10.53
CA TRP A 474 29.36 -18.98 11.33
C TRP A 474 28.66 -19.69 12.49
N ALA A 475 27.83 -18.97 13.23
CA ALA A 475 27.13 -19.52 14.40
C ALA A 475 26.14 -20.62 13.99
N TYR A 476 25.44 -20.43 12.89
CA TYR A 476 24.57 -21.46 12.30
C TYR A 476 25.35 -22.73 11.98
N ASP A 477 26.51 -22.61 11.33
CA ASP A 477 27.34 -23.76 10.97
C ASP A 477 27.86 -24.50 12.22
N GLN A 478 28.21 -23.78 13.29
CA GLN A 478 28.61 -24.42 14.55
C GLN A 478 27.48 -25.21 15.19
N ILE A 479 26.27 -24.63 15.30
CA ILE A 479 25.12 -25.32 15.90
C ILE A 479 24.70 -26.50 15.02
N LYS A 480 24.71 -26.33 13.70
CA LYS A 480 24.41 -27.38 12.72
C LYS A 480 25.37 -28.57 12.85
N ALA A 481 26.67 -28.33 13.05
CA ALA A 481 27.64 -29.39 13.28
C ALA A 481 27.37 -30.19 14.56
N GLN A 482 26.67 -29.61 15.54
CA GLN A 482 26.30 -30.25 16.80
C GLN A 482 24.91 -30.92 16.77
N ALA A 483 24.19 -30.90 15.63
CA ALA A 483 22.82 -31.38 15.55
C ALA A 483 22.63 -32.80 16.10
N ASP A 484 23.49 -33.75 15.73
CA ASP A 484 23.40 -35.14 16.23
C ASP A 484 23.64 -35.24 17.75
N ALA A 485 24.59 -34.45 18.27
CA ALA A 485 24.86 -34.40 19.70
C ALA A 485 23.67 -33.79 20.48
N LEU A 486 23.04 -32.75 19.94
CA LEU A 486 21.83 -32.14 20.50
C LEU A 486 20.65 -33.11 20.46
N ALA A 487 20.50 -33.90 19.39
CA ALA A 487 19.47 -34.93 19.31
C ALA A 487 19.66 -36.02 20.39
N LEU A 488 20.89 -36.46 20.63
CA LEU A 488 21.21 -37.41 21.71
C LEU A 488 20.97 -36.81 23.09
N LYS A 489 21.35 -35.54 23.31
CA LYS A 489 21.10 -34.84 24.56
C LYS A 489 19.61 -34.67 24.85
N ALA A 490 18.79 -34.45 23.82
CA ALA A 490 17.33 -34.43 23.97
C ALA A 490 16.78 -35.77 24.47
N VAL A 491 17.45 -36.88 24.13
CA VAL A 491 17.08 -38.22 24.60
C VAL A 491 17.46 -38.42 26.07
N THR A 492 18.66 -38.01 26.48
CA THR A 492 19.18 -38.25 27.83
C THR A 492 18.62 -37.27 28.86
N ASP A 493 18.59 -35.98 28.50
CA ASP A 493 18.38 -34.88 29.44
C ASP A 493 17.05 -34.13 29.17
N GLY A 494 16.41 -34.41 28.02
CA GLY A 494 15.17 -33.77 27.60
C GLY A 494 15.36 -32.40 26.94
N LEU A 495 14.29 -31.90 26.31
CA LEU A 495 14.30 -30.61 25.60
C LEU A 495 14.55 -29.41 26.53
N ALA A 496 14.18 -29.50 27.81
CA ALA A 496 14.39 -28.42 28.77
C ALA A 496 15.88 -28.15 29.09
N ALA A 497 16.71 -29.20 29.06
CA ALA A 497 18.15 -29.06 29.25
C ALA A 497 18.78 -28.28 28.09
N ILE A 498 18.36 -28.57 26.86
CA ILE A 498 18.80 -27.85 25.65
C ILE A 498 18.33 -26.40 25.69
N ALA A 499 17.05 -26.17 26.02
CA ALA A 499 16.52 -24.81 26.14
C ALA A 499 17.30 -23.96 27.15
N SER A 500 17.78 -24.56 28.24
CA SER A 500 18.57 -23.88 29.27
C SER A 500 20.02 -23.65 28.87
N GLU A 501 20.61 -24.55 28.09
CA GLU A 501 21.98 -24.41 27.56
C GLU A 501 22.11 -23.23 26.60
N PHE A 502 21.10 -23.00 25.77
CA PHE A 502 21.05 -21.89 24.82
C PHE A 502 20.25 -20.68 25.35
N ALA A 503 20.19 -20.51 26.67
CA ALA A 503 19.47 -19.42 27.29
C ALA A 503 19.96 -18.05 26.79
N THR A 504 19.02 -17.15 26.51
CA THR A 504 19.30 -15.78 26.06
C THR A 504 19.18 -14.80 27.24
N PRO A 505 19.81 -13.62 27.19
CA PRO A 505 19.62 -12.60 28.23
C PRO A 505 18.14 -12.19 28.33
N GLY A 506 17.51 -12.45 29.48
CA GLY A 506 16.13 -12.06 29.79
C GLY A 506 16.02 -10.69 30.46
N GLU A 507 14.80 -10.32 30.90
CA GLU A 507 14.55 -9.07 31.62
C GLU A 507 15.45 -8.96 32.87
N GLY A 508 16.12 -7.81 33.02
CA GLY A 508 17.06 -7.58 34.12
C GLY A 508 18.40 -8.31 34.00
N GLY A 509 18.72 -8.92 32.85
CA GLY A 509 19.99 -9.60 32.61
C GLY A 509 20.06 -11.04 33.14
N VAL A 510 18.94 -11.59 33.62
CA VAL A 510 18.85 -12.99 34.03
C VAL A 510 18.69 -13.86 32.79
N PRO A 511 19.55 -14.88 32.55
CA PRO A 511 19.38 -15.79 31.42
C PRO A 511 18.03 -16.50 31.45
N ALA A 512 17.26 -16.37 30.37
CA ALA A 512 15.98 -17.03 30.17
C ALA A 512 16.15 -18.21 29.19
N PRO A 513 15.65 -19.41 29.53
CA PRO A 513 15.72 -20.55 28.62
C PRO A 513 14.88 -20.32 27.36
N LEU A 514 15.28 -20.95 26.26
CA LEU A 514 14.52 -20.92 25.02
C LEU A 514 13.11 -21.51 25.21
N GLU A 515 12.13 -20.98 24.47
CA GLU A 515 10.76 -21.49 24.52
C GLU A 515 10.69 -22.91 23.96
N ILE A 516 10.08 -23.83 24.73
CA ILE A 516 9.73 -25.17 24.24
C ILE A 516 8.34 -25.08 23.63
N VAL A 517 8.28 -25.18 22.31
CA VAL A 517 7.04 -25.17 21.57
C VAL A 517 6.41 -26.56 21.67
N ARG A 518 5.25 -26.67 22.31
CA ARG A 518 4.62 -27.97 22.60
C ARG A 518 3.46 -28.32 21.66
N GLN A 519 3.31 -29.62 21.43
CA GLN A 519 2.22 -30.26 20.69
C GLN A 519 1.92 -29.58 19.35
N ARG A 520 2.96 -29.18 18.62
CA ARG A 520 2.81 -28.54 17.31
C ARG A 520 2.50 -29.58 16.26
N GLN A 521 1.38 -29.39 15.57
CA GLN A 521 0.94 -30.24 14.49
C GLN A 521 1.68 -29.86 13.21
N LEU A 522 2.33 -30.84 12.57
CA LEU A 522 2.92 -30.73 11.25
C LEU A 522 2.25 -31.72 10.31
N THR A 523 1.84 -31.25 9.13
CA THR A 523 1.33 -32.11 8.03
C THR A 523 2.32 -32.08 6.87
N ARG A 524 2.06 -32.86 5.80
CA ARG A 524 2.91 -32.84 4.61
C ARG A 524 2.85 -31.52 3.84
N THR A 525 1.74 -30.82 3.93
CA THR A 525 1.45 -29.66 3.08
C THR A 525 1.29 -28.37 3.86
N ARG A 526 1.12 -28.43 5.19
CA ARG A 526 0.87 -27.24 6.02
C ARG A 526 1.65 -27.32 7.33
N SER A 527 2.20 -26.17 7.72
CA SER A 527 2.78 -25.90 9.04
C SER A 527 1.96 -24.87 9.77
N ASP A 528 2.24 -24.68 11.06
CA ASP A 528 1.61 -23.64 11.86
C ASP A 528 2.20 -22.25 11.53
N PRO A 529 1.42 -21.31 10.95
CA PRO A 529 1.90 -19.97 10.62
C PRO A 529 2.27 -19.14 11.87
N ARG A 530 1.86 -19.57 13.06
CA ARG A 530 2.18 -18.89 14.33
C ARG A 530 3.63 -19.09 14.78
N THR A 531 4.36 -20.03 14.18
CA THR A 531 5.78 -20.24 14.49
C THR A 531 6.57 -20.43 13.19
N PRO A 532 6.98 -19.32 12.54
CA PRO A 532 7.66 -19.36 11.24
C PRO A 532 8.91 -20.26 11.22
N ALA A 533 9.62 -20.39 12.34
CA ALA A 533 10.78 -21.27 12.45
C ALA A 533 10.46 -22.77 12.32
N LEU A 534 9.21 -23.17 12.54
CA LEU A 534 8.73 -24.54 12.32
C LEU A 534 8.08 -24.71 10.94
N ASP A 535 7.96 -23.63 10.16
CA ASP A 535 7.43 -23.63 8.81
C ASP A 535 8.53 -23.83 7.76
N SER A 536 9.37 -24.85 7.94
CA SER A 536 10.39 -25.21 6.97
C SER A 536 10.07 -26.54 6.29
N GLN A 537 10.24 -26.61 4.97
CA GLN A 537 10.06 -27.84 4.21
C GLN A 537 11.03 -28.94 4.68
N SER A 538 12.27 -28.55 4.99
CA SER A 538 13.30 -29.46 5.51
C SER A 538 12.87 -30.15 6.82
N LEU A 539 12.25 -29.39 7.74
CA LEU A 539 11.73 -29.92 8.99
C LEU A 539 10.55 -30.85 8.75
N ARG A 540 9.60 -30.46 7.90
CA ARG A 540 8.44 -31.30 7.56
C ARG A 540 8.88 -32.66 7.01
N ASP A 541 9.76 -32.66 6.02
CA ASP A 541 10.22 -33.89 5.38
C ASP A 541 10.96 -34.80 6.37
N ALA A 542 11.80 -34.23 7.25
CA ALA A 542 12.48 -34.98 8.30
C ALA A 542 11.51 -35.60 9.32
N VAL A 543 10.54 -34.81 9.81
CA VAL A 543 9.51 -35.28 10.75
C VAL A 543 8.72 -36.43 10.13
N LEU A 544 8.26 -36.27 8.89
CA LEU A 544 7.40 -37.24 8.23
C LEU A 544 8.16 -38.51 7.83
N SER A 545 9.43 -38.40 7.45
CA SER A 545 10.31 -39.56 7.27
C SER A 545 10.45 -40.35 8.57
N ARG A 546 10.65 -39.66 9.70
CA ARG A 546 10.74 -40.27 11.02
C ARG A 546 9.44 -40.95 11.43
N VAL A 547 8.30 -40.29 11.24
CA VAL A 547 6.96 -40.84 11.53
C VAL A 547 6.70 -42.12 10.73
N ALA A 548 7.11 -42.18 9.46
CA ALA A 548 6.96 -43.38 8.63
C ALA A 548 7.74 -44.60 9.17
N SER A 549 8.78 -44.37 9.99
CA SER A 549 9.54 -45.44 10.65
C SER A 549 8.96 -45.88 12.01
N LEU A 550 8.03 -45.11 12.58
CA LEU A 550 7.39 -45.41 13.86
C LEU A 550 6.16 -46.31 13.67
N ASP A 551 5.88 -47.18 14.65
CA ASP A 551 4.61 -47.93 14.68
C ASP A 551 3.44 -46.95 14.71
N PRO A 552 2.41 -47.07 13.84
CA PRO A 552 1.21 -46.23 13.86
C PRO A 552 0.51 -46.07 15.22
N ARG A 553 0.67 -47.05 16.11
CA ARG A 553 0.13 -47.09 17.49
C ARG A 553 1.16 -46.74 18.55
N PHE A 554 2.31 -46.22 18.14
CA PHE A 554 3.36 -45.75 19.03
C PHE A 554 2.79 -44.86 20.13
N THR A 555 3.26 -45.09 21.35
CA THR A 555 3.06 -44.22 22.49
C THR A 555 4.44 -43.77 22.99
N PRO A 556 4.61 -42.48 23.34
CA PRO A 556 5.89 -42.01 23.85
C PRO A 556 6.31 -42.75 25.14
N SER A 557 7.45 -43.45 25.12
CA SER A 557 8.13 -44.01 26.30
C SER A 557 9.63 -43.68 26.30
N PRO A 558 10.35 -43.83 27.42
CA PRO A 558 11.82 -43.68 27.43
C PRO A 558 12.51 -44.62 26.42
N ASP A 559 12.01 -45.85 26.25
CA ASP A 559 12.62 -46.88 25.39
C ASP A 559 12.63 -46.50 23.90
N ASN A 560 11.70 -45.65 23.47
CA ASN A 560 11.58 -45.18 22.09
C ASN A 560 12.01 -43.72 21.91
N ALA A 561 12.62 -43.10 22.93
CA ALA A 561 13.09 -41.72 22.88
C ALA A 561 14.10 -41.48 21.75
N VAL A 562 15.00 -42.42 21.49
CA VAL A 562 15.98 -42.34 20.38
C VAL A 562 15.30 -42.33 19.00
N LEU A 563 14.20 -43.07 18.85
CA LEU A 563 13.50 -43.18 17.56
C LEU A 563 12.65 -41.95 17.24
N ARG A 564 12.23 -41.20 18.26
CA ARG A 564 11.34 -40.04 18.12
C ARG A 564 12.04 -38.69 18.27
N SER A 565 13.28 -38.67 18.76
CA SER A 565 14.08 -37.44 18.94
C SER A 565 15.03 -37.26 17.77
N PHE A 566 15.17 -36.02 17.29
CA PHE A 566 16.07 -35.68 16.19
C PHE A 566 16.31 -34.17 16.17
N ALA A 567 17.35 -33.75 15.46
CA ALA A 567 17.63 -32.35 15.19
C ALA A 567 17.65 -32.12 13.69
N VAL A 568 17.09 -31.00 13.23
CA VAL A 568 17.04 -30.62 11.82
C VAL A 568 17.57 -29.21 11.68
N ALA A 569 18.53 -29.02 10.79
CA ALA A 569 18.96 -27.69 10.41
C ALA A 569 17.93 -27.07 9.46
N THR A 570 17.49 -25.86 9.76
CA THR A 570 16.57 -25.06 8.94
C THR A 570 17.33 -23.86 8.37
N PRO A 571 17.96 -23.99 7.18
CA PRO A 571 18.79 -22.93 6.63
C PRO A 571 18.01 -21.63 6.42
N GLU A 572 16.77 -21.72 5.95
CA GLU A 572 15.88 -20.58 5.66
C GLU A 572 15.79 -19.57 6.82
N THR A 573 15.84 -20.06 8.07
CA THR A 573 15.73 -19.26 9.30
C THR A 573 17.01 -19.25 10.13
N LEU A 574 18.12 -19.76 9.59
CA LEU A 574 19.42 -19.92 10.27
C LEU A 574 19.26 -20.51 11.68
N SER A 575 18.48 -21.58 11.79
CA SER A 575 18.17 -22.21 13.07
C SER A 575 18.38 -23.72 13.02
N VAL A 576 18.56 -24.33 14.19
CA VAL A 576 18.50 -25.78 14.34
C VAL A 576 17.33 -26.11 15.24
N VAL A 577 16.41 -26.94 14.75
CA VAL A 577 15.23 -27.37 15.48
C VAL A 577 15.53 -28.73 16.09
N VAL A 578 15.51 -28.81 17.42
CA VAL A 578 15.58 -30.09 18.14
C VAL A 578 14.17 -30.47 18.53
N ALA A 579 13.69 -31.62 18.02
CA ALA A 579 12.30 -32.02 18.12
C ALA A 579 12.14 -33.44 18.68
N GLN A 580 11.02 -33.66 19.36
CA GLN A 580 10.54 -34.97 19.80
C GLN A 580 9.11 -35.20 19.31
N ILE A 581 8.86 -36.30 18.62
CA ILE A 581 7.51 -36.69 18.23
C ILE A 581 6.77 -37.21 19.46
N VAL A 582 5.71 -36.49 19.87
CA VAL A 582 4.89 -36.81 21.04
C VAL A 582 3.58 -37.51 20.68
N ALA A 583 3.10 -37.34 19.45
CA ALA A 583 1.97 -38.11 18.93
C ALA A 583 2.01 -38.14 17.41
N GLN A 584 1.27 -39.06 16.82
CA GLN A 584 0.97 -39.06 15.40
C GLN A 584 -0.52 -39.30 15.20
N ARG A 585 -1.05 -38.76 14.12
CA ARG A 585 -2.38 -39.03 13.63
C ARG A 585 -2.23 -39.55 12.22
N GLN A 586 -2.69 -40.78 12.00
CA GLN A 586 -2.76 -41.37 10.67
C GLN A 586 -4.20 -41.42 10.20
N MET A 587 -4.41 -41.24 8.91
CA MET A 587 -5.72 -41.37 8.30
C MET A 587 -6.21 -42.82 8.37
N SER A 588 -7.35 -43.05 9.02
CA SER A 588 -8.01 -44.35 9.08
C SER A 588 -9.04 -44.53 7.95
N LYS A 589 -9.47 -45.77 7.70
CA LYS A 589 -10.58 -46.07 6.78
C LYS A 589 -11.88 -45.37 7.18
N GLU A 590 -12.11 -45.16 8.48
CA GLU A 590 -13.29 -44.44 8.95
C GLU A 590 -13.17 -42.94 8.67
N ASN A 591 -11.97 -42.35 8.79
CA ASN A 591 -11.74 -40.96 8.37
C ASN A 591 -11.97 -40.77 6.87
N VAL A 592 -11.63 -41.75 6.04
CA VAL A 592 -11.94 -41.70 4.59
C VAL A 592 -13.45 -41.69 4.35
N ARG A 593 -14.22 -42.49 5.08
CA ARG A 593 -15.70 -42.51 4.96
C ARG A 593 -16.35 -41.22 5.45
N MET A 594 -15.72 -40.57 6.43
CA MET A 594 -16.12 -39.29 6.98
C MET A 594 -15.46 -38.10 6.27
N LEU A 595 -14.84 -38.29 5.09
CA LEU A 595 -14.33 -37.17 4.31
C LEU A 595 -15.49 -36.25 3.95
N ASP A 596 -15.52 -35.09 4.60
CA ASP A 596 -16.57 -34.12 4.40
C ASP A 596 -16.35 -33.34 3.10
N GLN A 597 -17.42 -32.68 2.66
CA GLN A 597 -17.39 -31.83 1.47
C GLN A 597 -16.33 -30.72 1.60
N GLN A 598 -16.05 -30.26 2.82
CA GLN A 598 -15.08 -29.20 3.10
C GLN A 598 -13.64 -29.65 2.84
N THR A 599 -13.27 -30.87 3.23
CA THR A 599 -11.95 -31.45 2.93
C THR A 599 -11.77 -31.60 1.43
N LEU A 600 -12.80 -32.06 0.71
CA LEU A 600 -12.76 -32.16 -0.75
C LEU A 600 -12.63 -30.80 -1.44
N LEU A 601 -13.30 -29.77 -0.94
CA LEU A 601 -13.14 -28.40 -1.45
C LEU A 601 -11.72 -27.88 -1.23
N THR A 602 -11.15 -28.14 -0.03
CA THR A 602 -9.77 -27.77 0.29
C THR A 602 -8.78 -28.45 -0.66
N LEU A 603 -8.96 -29.75 -0.92
CA LEU A 603 -8.13 -30.49 -1.86
C LEU A 603 -8.21 -29.94 -3.29
N ARG A 604 -9.40 -29.57 -3.76
CA ARG A 604 -9.57 -28.94 -5.08
C ARG A 604 -8.84 -27.60 -5.16
N HIS A 605 -8.95 -26.79 -4.12
CA HIS A 605 -8.25 -25.51 -4.05
C HIS A 605 -6.73 -25.71 -4.02
N ASP A 606 -6.21 -26.62 -3.19
CA ASP A 606 -4.77 -26.94 -3.12
C ASP A 606 -4.24 -27.55 -4.44
N GLU A 607 -5.06 -28.22 -5.25
CA GLU A 607 -4.69 -28.64 -6.61
C GLU A 607 -4.66 -27.47 -7.59
N TYR A 608 -5.67 -26.60 -7.53
CA TYR A 608 -5.72 -25.40 -8.36
C TYR A 608 -4.46 -24.54 -8.15
N GLU A 609 -4.13 -24.21 -6.91
CA GLU A 609 -2.93 -23.44 -6.54
C GLU A 609 -1.64 -24.08 -7.07
N ARG A 610 -1.52 -25.42 -6.98
CA ARG A 610 -0.35 -26.15 -7.50
C ARG A 610 -0.26 -26.16 -9.02
N ALA A 611 -1.39 -26.26 -9.71
CA ALA A 611 -1.45 -26.30 -11.17
C ALA A 611 -1.34 -24.89 -11.80
N VAL A 612 -1.73 -23.87 -11.03
CA VAL A 612 -1.89 -22.50 -11.48
C VAL A 612 -1.26 -21.56 -10.45
N PRO A 613 0.08 -21.48 -10.40
CA PRO A 613 0.75 -20.59 -9.46
C PRO A 613 0.50 -19.11 -9.81
N GLU A 614 0.21 -18.29 -8.82
CA GLU A 614 0.19 -16.83 -8.95
C GLU A 614 1.54 -16.31 -9.47
N PRO A 615 1.57 -15.27 -10.33
CA PRO A 615 0.46 -14.45 -10.84
C PRO A 615 -0.18 -14.98 -12.14
N SER A 616 0.10 -16.23 -12.54
CA SER A 616 -0.19 -16.74 -13.89
C SER A 616 -1.58 -17.36 -14.08
N GLY A 617 -2.53 -17.01 -13.21
CA GLY A 617 -3.87 -17.58 -13.22
C GLY A 617 -4.70 -17.25 -14.47
N PRO A 618 -5.67 -18.11 -14.87
CA PRO A 618 -6.56 -17.86 -16.01
C PRO A 618 -7.46 -16.63 -15.83
N PHE A 619 -7.56 -16.13 -14.60
CA PHE A 619 -8.27 -14.90 -14.23
C PHE A 619 -7.33 -13.75 -13.88
N SER A 620 -6.00 -13.93 -14.01
CA SER A 620 -5.05 -12.84 -13.86
C SER A 620 -5.26 -11.77 -14.94
N GLU A 621 -4.91 -10.53 -14.64
CA GLU A 621 -5.05 -9.44 -15.60
C GLU A 621 -4.29 -9.72 -16.91
N ALA A 622 -3.07 -10.27 -16.81
CA ALA A 622 -2.25 -10.61 -17.97
C ALA A 622 -2.91 -11.69 -18.85
N SER A 623 -3.39 -12.78 -18.25
CA SER A 623 -4.07 -13.85 -18.98
C SER A 623 -5.39 -13.39 -19.60
N LEU A 624 -6.15 -12.53 -18.91
CA LEU A 624 -7.37 -11.95 -19.45
C LEU A 624 -7.09 -11.02 -20.62
N ARG A 625 -6.12 -10.12 -20.51
CA ARG A 625 -5.72 -9.22 -21.60
C ARG A 625 -5.29 -10.01 -22.84
N GLN A 626 -4.51 -11.08 -22.64
CA GLN A 626 -4.09 -11.96 -23.73
C GLN A 626 -5.27 -12.72 -24.34
N ARG A 627 -6.10 -13.38 -23.52
CA ARG A 627 -7.25 -14.18 -23.98
C ARG A 627 -8.28 -13.34 -24.71
N LEU A 628 -8.53 -12.13 -24.21
CA LEU A 628 -9.50 -11.20 -24.76
C LEU A 628 -8.87 -10.24 -25.77
N ASN A 629 -7.59 -10.38 -26.14
CA ASN A 629 -6.91 -9.49 -27.08
C ASN A 629 -7.15 -7.99 -26.75
N PHE A 630 -7.14 -7.64 -25.47
CA PHE A 630 -7.52 -6.31 -25.00
C PHE A 630 -6.41 -5.30 -25.29
N LYS A 631 -6.73 -4.23 -26.04
CA LYS A 631 -5.77 -3.20 -26.46
C LYS A 631 -6.31 -1.81 -26.19
N MET A 632 -5.55 -1.01 -25.43
CA MET A 632 -5.84 0.41 -25.28
C MET A 632 -5.51 1.15 -26.57
N ARG A 633 -6.36 2.09 -26.95
CA ARG A 633 -6.06 3.02 -28.04
C ARG A 633 -5.15 4.11 -27.51
N GLU A 634 -3.95 4.26 -28.06
CA GLU A 634 -3.08 5.39 -27.72
C GLU A 634 -3.79 6.70 -28.02
N ASN A 635 -3.92 7.56 -27.01
CA ASN A 635 -4.43 8.91 -27.16
C ASN A 635 -3.44 9.74 -28.00
N LYS A 636 -3.56 9.71 -29.33
CA LYS A 636 -3.08 10.83 -30.14
C LYS A 636 -3.94 12.04 -29.79
N ARG A 637 -3.41 12.96 -28.98
CA ARG A 637 -4.02 14.27 -28.79
C ARG A 637 -4.14 14.94 -30.18
N PRO A 638 -5.29 15.53 -30.53
CA PRO A 638 -5.41 16.34 -31.73
C PRO A 638 -4.69 17.67 -31.46
N THR A 639 -3.36 17.68 -31.60
CA THR A 639 -2.53 18.90 -31.68
C THR A 639 -1.16 18.67 -32.28
N ASP A 640 -0.72 17.42 -32.52
CA ASP A 640 0.40 17.17 -33.44
C ASP A 640 -0.14 17.08 -34.87
N THR A 641 -0.40 18.25 -35.46
CA THR A 641 -0.33 18.37 -36.92
C THR A 641 1.13 18.23 -37.30
N ASP A 642 1.46 17.10 -37.92
CA ASP A 642 2.65 16.92 -38.71
C ASP A 642 2.73 18.05 -39.76
N PRO A 643 3.75 18.93 -39.73
CA PRO A 643 3.84 20.05 -40.66
C PRO A 643 4.18 19.64 -42.10
N ASP A 644 4.37 18.35 -42.40
CA ASP A 644 4.83 17.88 -43.72
C ASP A 644 3.87 17.01 -44.54
N ALA A 645 2.57 16.97 -44.21
CA ALA A 645 1.59 16.33 -45.09
C ALA A 645 1.18 17.25 -46.26
N ALA A 646 1.89 17.16 -47.38
CA ALA A 646 1.54 17.82 -48.64
C ALA A 646 0.13 17.41 -49.15
N PRO A 647 -0.62 18.32 -49.81
CA PRO A 647 -1.95 18.03 -50.30
C PRO A 647 -1.87 17.17 -51.57
N VAL A 648 -2.59 16.05 -51.59
CA VAL A 648 -2.81 15.27 -52.81
C VAL A 648 -4.28 15.36 -53.18
N GLY A 649 -4.52 16.00 -54.33
CA GLY A 649 -5.52 15.68 -55.37
C GLY A 649 -6.98 15.61 -54.98
#